data_AF-A0A7L1NQ76-F1
#
_entry.id   AF-A0A7L1NQ76-F1
#
_cell.length_a   1.000
_cell.length_b   1.000
_cell.length_c   1.000
_cell.angle_alpha   90.00
_cell.angle_beta   90.00
_cell.angle_gamma   90.00
#
_symmetry.space_group_name_H-M   'P 1'
#
loop_
_entity.id
_entity.type
_entity.pdbx_description
1 polymer ?
#
loop_
_entity_poly.entity_id
_entity_poly.type
_entity_poly.pdbx_seq_one_letter_code
_entity_poly.pdbx_strand_id
1 'polypeptide(L)'
;ELDLGGDDFVLDEVDVHIQANLEDALVQEALKTGVDLRQYSKQVELELREVELASIRDYIKESENIASLHNQITACDAILERMEQILGAFQCDLSSISSEIRTLQEQSVAMNLRLKNRQAVRRQLGHLLDELVVPATMISTILEVPVTEPEFLEQLQELDGKISSVKEQAFRETMACADVQHVLDKLKIKAVTKIREFILQKIFSFRKPMTNYQIAQNTLLKYRFFYQFLLGNERTVAQELREQYVDTMSKIYRSYFKSYTSRLMKIQYEEVAEKDDLMGVEDTARKDILGILGPSLKNRNTIFTLGHRGSILAATELEGPILVPHAAQKSDLRYPFESLFRSQHYALVDNSCREYSFLCDFFMATGAGAQDLFNAVMGKTLTMFLKHMEGYVSDCYDSIAIFLCIHIVLRFRAIMTKRNIPAVDRYWETLLELLWPRFEHLLELNIQSIQSTDPQKLGFLDTRPHYITRRYAEFSSAIVSINQTFPNEKTNALLGQLQVEVENFVLRVAAEFSSRKEQLIFLINNYDMMLGVLMERAVEESKEVEGFQQLLSARTQEFIEELLSPPFGGMIAFVKEAEALLEKGQLEKLRGEEARVTQLVRGFSSTWKSSVEALSQDVMRSFSNFKNGTGIIQGALTQLIQYSHRFHKVLAQPPLRALPARVELINLHHLMVELKKHKPNF
;
A
#
# COMPACT_ATOMS: atom_id res chain seq x y z
N GLU A 1 -5.30 -129.27 -15.33
CA GLU A 1 -5.57 -130.47 -16.13
C GLU A 1 -5.03 -131.68 -15.37
N LEU A 2 -5.84 -132.73 -15.32
CA LEU A 2 -5.49 -134.06 -14.79
C LEU A 2 -4.61 -134.80 -15.81
N ASP A 3 -3.75 -135.73 -15.39
CA ASP A 3 -4.06 -137.14 -15.66
C ASP A 3 -3.30 -138.13 -14.75
N LEU A 4 -4.02 -139.19 -14.41
CA LEU A 4 -3.68 -140.33 -13.58
C LEU A 4 -3.14 -141.48 -14.46
N GLY A 5 -2.49 -142.47 -13.85
CA GLY A 5 -2.71 -143.86 -14.28
C GLY A 5 -1.50 -144.77 -14.31
N GLY A 6 -1.65 -145.94 -13.68
CA GLY A 6 -1.00 -147.17 -14.12
C GLY A 6 -0.45 -148.07 -13.02
N ASP A 7 -1.34 -148.70 -12.26
CA ASP A 7 -1.09 -150.02 -11.67
C ASP A 7 -1.54 -151.07 -12.70
N ASP A 8 -0.66 -152.00 -13.10
CA ASP A 8 -1.06 -153.38 -13.39
C ASP A 8 0.15 -154.32 -13.34
N PHE A 9 -0.01 -155.37 -12.54
CA PHE A 9 0.96 -156.42 -12.23
C PHE A 9 0.96 -157.53 -13.29
N VAL A 10 2.15 -158.03 -13.65
CA VAL A 10 2.32 -159.30 -14.40
C VAL A 10 3.32 -160.19 -13.65
N LEU A 11 2.89 -161.40 -13.33
CA LEU A 11 3.52 -162.38 -12.42
C LEU A 11 4.54 -163.33 -13.09
N ASP A 12 4.99 -163.03 -14.32
CA ASP A 12 5.83 -163.94 -15.11
C ASP A 12 7.35 -163.84 -14.81
N GLU A 13 7.79 -162.98 -13.89
CA GLU A 13 9.23 -162.74 -13.60
C GLU A 13 9.83 -163.57 -12.43
N VAL A 14 9.01 -164.33 -11.68
CA VAL A 14 9.46 -165.05 -10.47
C VAL A 14 10.54 -166.09 -10.77
N ASP A 15 10.47 -166.75 -11.93
CA ASP A 15 11.40 -167.83 -12.29
C ASP A 15 12.83 -167.34 -12.56
N VAL A 16 13.00 -166.13 -13.10
CA VAL A 16 14.35 -165.62 -13.43
C VAL A 16 15.06 -165.08 -12.19
N HIS A 17 14.33 -164.54 -11.21
CA HIS A 17 14.90 -164.09 -9.93
C HIS A 17 15.53 -165.24 -9.11
N ILE A 18 15.02 -166.46 -9.24
CA ILE A 18 15.63 -167.65 -8.63
C ILE A 18 17.01 -167.92 -9.26
N GLN A 19 17.15 -167.69 -10.57
CA GLN A 19 18.40 -167.91 -11.30
C GLN A 19 19.48 -166.88 -10.93
N ALA A 20 19.11 -165.61 -10.75
CA ALA A 20 20.03 -164.57 -10.28
C ALA A 20 20.54 -164.82 -8.84
N ASN A 21 19.69 -165.34 -7.95
CA ASN A 21 20.09 -165.64 -6.57
C ASN A 21 21.03 -166.86 -6.45
N LEU A 22 21.12 -167.72 -7.47
CA LEU A 22 22.07 -168.84 -7.53
C LEU A 22 23.49 -168.41 -7.98
N GLU A 23 23.65 -167.21 -8.54
CA GLU A 23 24.95 -166.68 -9.01
C GLU A 23 25.70 -165.84 -7.95
N ASP A 24 25.07 -165.47 -6.83
CA ASP A 24 25.72 -164.66 -5.79
C ASP A 24 26.77 -165.46 -5.00
N ALA A 25 28.01 -164.97 -5.04
CA ALA A 25 29.17 -165.58 -4.39
C ALA A 25 28.97 -165.75 -2.87
N LEU A 26 28.24 -164.84 -2.21
CA LEU A 26 27.90 -164.91 -0.78
C LEU A 26 26.88 -166.02 -0.49
N VAL A 27 25.93 -166.25 -1.40
CA VAL A 27 24.91 -167.29 -1.28
C VAL A 27 25.51 -168.67 -1.61
N GLN A 28 26.48 -168.75 -2.53
CA GLN A 28 27.22 -169.97 -2.85
C GLN A 28 28.15 -170.45 -1.73
N GLU A 29 28.79 -169.54 -0.98
CA GLU A 29 29.60 -169.90 0.19
C GLU A 29 28.73 -170.40 1.35
N ALA A 30 27.53 -169.80 1.51
CA ALA A 30 26.53 -170.19 2.50
C ALA A 30 25.88 -171.56 2.23
N LEU A 31 25.62 -171.92 0.96
CA LEU A 31 25.05 -173.23 0.60
C LEU A 31 26.06 -174.39 0.66
N LYS A 32 27.36 -174.14 0.45
CA LYS A 32 28.44 -175.15 0.59
C LYS A 32 28.74 -175.54 2.03
N THR A 33 28.51 -174.64 2.98
CA THR A 33 28.79 -174.89 4.41
C THR A 33 27.60 -175.54 5.15
N GLY A 34 26.46 -175.74 4.48
CA GLY A 34 25.29 -176.43 5.06
C GLY A 34 24.67 -175.68 6.23
N VAL A 35 24.86 -174.35 6.32
CA VAL A 35 24.37 -173.49 7.40
C VAL A 35 23.24 -172.58 6.89
N ASP A 36 22.23 -172.36 7.73
CA ASP A 36 20.98 -171.64 7.41
C ASP A 36 21.16 -170.10 7.28
N LEU A 37 20.69 -169.52 6.17
CA LEU A 37 20.82 -168.11 5.74
C LEU A 37 20.12 -167.09 6.67
N ARG A 38 19.20 -167.50 7.56
CA ARG A 38 18.47 -166.58 8.45
C ARG A 38 19.30 -166.00 9.61
N GLN A 39 20.39 -166.66 10.01
CA GLN A 39 21.23 -166.18 11.09
C GLN A 39 22.23 -165.11 10.63
N TYR A 40 22.68 -165.14 9.37
CA TYR A 40 23.67 -164.22 8.81
C TYR A 40 23.13 -162.79 8.64
N SER A 41 21.88 -162.64 8.18
CA SER A 41 21.23 -161.32 8.01
C SER A 41 21.12 -160.51 9.31
N LYS A 42 20.90 -161.18 10.44
CA LYS A 42 20.82 -160.51 11.75
C LYS A 42 22.14 -159.91 12.23
N GLN A 43 23.27 -160.44 11.76
CA GLN A 43 24.59 -159.97 12.18
C GLN A 43 25.01 -158.71 11.42
N VAL A 44 24.72 -158.64 10.12
CA VAL A 44 25.02 -157.48 9.26
C VAL A 44 24.21 -156.23 9.67
N GLU A 45 22.95 -156.41 10.08
CA GLU A 45 22.08 -155.30 10.51
C GLU A 45 22.59 -154.60 11.78
N LEU A 46 23.39 -155.31 12.59
CA LEU A 46 23.97 -154.80 13.83
C LEU A 46 25.20 -153.93 13.59
N GLU A 47 26.07 -154.33 12.65
CA GLU A 47 27.27 -153.55 12.28
C GLU A 47 26.92 -152.22 11.59
N LEU A 48 25.87 -152.21 10.75
CA LEU A 48 25.44 -150.98 10.04
C LEU A 48 25.01 -149.87 11.02
N ARG A 49 24.36 -150.24 12.13
CA ARG A 49 23.87 -149.30 13.13
C ARG A 49 24.97 -148.61 13.92
N GLU A 50 26.13 -149.24 14.10
CA GLU A 50 27.25 -148.63 14.81
C GLU A 50 27.91 -147.51 14.00
N VAL A 51 28.02 -147.66 12.68
CA VAL A 51 28.68 -146.68 11.81
C VAL A 51 27.88 -145.38 11.68
N GLU A 52 26.55 -145.46 11.54
CA GLU A 52 25.69 -144.26 11.47
C GLU A 52 25.81 -143.38 12.73
N LEU A 53 25.92 -144.00 13.90
CA LEU A 53 26.05 -143.28 15.16
C LEU A 53 27.40 -142.57 15.34
N ALA A 54 28.44 -142.96 14.58
CA ALA A 54 29.73 -142.29 14.62
C ALA A 54 29.73 -140.99 13.80
N SER A 55 29.22 -141.01 12.55
CA SER A 55 29.21 -139.82 11.67
C SER A 55 28.33 -138.68 12.17
N ILE A 56 27.18 -139.00 12.79
CA ILE A 56 26.32 -137.98 13.42
C ILE A 56 27.09 -137.23 14.51
N ARG A 57 28.01 -137.91 15.21
CA ARG A 57 28.77 -137.35 16.32
C ARG A 57 29.78 -136.29 15.88
N ASP A 58 30.42 -136.48 14.72
CA ASP A 58 31.39 -135.51 14.18
C ASP A 58 30.70 -134.25 13.65
N TYR A 59 29.55 -134.39 12.97
CA TYR A 59 28.76 -133.23 12.49
C TYR A 59 28.23 -132.38 13.65
N ILE A 60 27.83 -133.01 14.75
CA ILE A 60 27.41 -132.30 15.95
C ILE A 60 28.57 -131.47 16.50
N LYS A 61 29.79 -132.01 16.47
CA LYS A 61 30.96 -131.38 17.09
C LYS A 61 31.37 -130.08 16.40
N GLU A 62 31.30 -130.01 15.07
CA GLU A 62 31.78 -128.85 14.30
C GLU A 62 30.70 -127.79 13.98
N SER A 63 29.45 -128.06 14.37
CA SER A 63 28.29 -127.19 14.12
C SER A 63 28.39 -125.81 14.77
N GLU A 64 29.01 -125.71 15.96
CA GLU A 64 29.12 -124.44 16.71
C GLU A 64 30.04 -123.41 16.01
N ASN A 65 31.15 -123.86 15.41
CA ASN A 65 32.12 -122.97 14.77
C ASN A 65 31.54 -122.31 13.51
N ILE A 66 30.83 -123.07 12.68
CA ILE A 66 30.20 -122.56 11.45
C ILE A 66 29.06 -121.59 11.78
N ALA A 67 28.26 -121.90 12.81
CA ALA A 67 27.22 -121.00 13.28
C ALA A 67 27.78 -119.65 13.77
N SER A 68 28.94 -119.66 14.45
CA SER A 68 29.58 -118.45 14.96
C SER A 68 30.02 -117.48 13.85
N LEU A 69 30.65 -117.98 12.78
CA LEU A 69 31.11 -117.12 11.68
C LEU A 69 29.93 -116.52 10.89
N HIS A 70 28.90 -117.32 10.64
CA HIS A 70 27.67 -116.83 9.98
C HIS A 70 27.05 -115.69 10.78
N ASN A 71 26.95 -115.84 12.11
CA ASN A 71 26.44 -114.80 13.00
C ASN A 71 27.26 -113.49 12.92
N GLN A 72 28.59 -113.55 12.75
CA GLN A 72 29.43 -112.35 12.65
C GLN A 72 29.28 -111.61 11.32
N ILE A 73 29.18 -112.33 10.20
CA ILE A 73 28.97 -111.71 8.88
C ILE A 73 27.59 -111.07 8.83
N THR A 74 26.55 -111.78 9.28
CA THR A 74 25.20 -111.24 9.39
C THR A 74 25.15 -109.99 10.27
N ALA A 75 25.97 -109.93 11.33
CA ALA A 75 26.05 -108.74 12.17
C ALA A 75 26.70 -107.54 11.46
N CYS A 76 27.73 -107.74 10.63
CA CYS A 76 28.37 -106.65 9.88
C CYS A 76 27.46 -106.09 8.77
N ASP A 77 26.78 -106.97 8.03
CA ASP A 77 25.82 -106.56 7.01
C ASP A 77 24.66 -105.78 7.63
N ALA A 78 24.16 -106.20 8.79
CA ALA A 78 23.14 -105.48 9.53
C ALA A 78 23.59 -104.07 9.96
N ILE A 79 24.88 -103.86 10.26
CA ILE A 79 25.43 -102.54 10.61
C ILE A 79 25.51 -101.64 9.37
N LEU A 80 25.97 -102.17 8.23
CA LEU A 80 26.10 -101.40 6.99
C LEU A 80 24.73 -101.00 6.44
N GLU A 81 23.77 -101.93 6.43
CA GLU A 81 22.38 -101.66 6.05
C GLU A 81 21.79 -100.55 6.94
N ARG A 82 22.09 -100.58 8.25
CA ARG A 82 21.65 -99.53 9.18
C ARG A 82 22.28 -98.17 8.88
N MET A 83 23.56 -98.10 8.50
CA MET A 83 24.21 -96.83 8.13
C MET A 83 23.66 -96.26 6.82
N GLU A 84 23.41 -97.11 5.83
CA GLU A 84 22.79 -96.70 4.56
C GLU A 84 21.38 -96.16 4.79
N GLN A 85 20.56 -96.85 5.59
CA GLN A 85 19.23 -96.38 5.97
C GLN A 85 19.29 -95.02 6.67
N ILE A 86 20.24 -94.81 7.59
CA ILE A 86 20.40 -93.52 8.29
C ILE A 86 20.78 -92.39 7.32
N LEU A 87 21.74 -92.63 6.42
CA LEU A 87 22.19 -91.61 5.46
C LEU A 87 21.11 -91.28 4.42
N GLY A 88 20.41 -92.31 3.92
CA GLY A 88 19.26 -92.14 3.03
C GLY A 88 18.13 -91.36 3.71
N ALA A 89 17.84 -91.65 4.98
CA ALA A 89 16.89 -90.89 5.77
C ALA A 89 17.32 -89.42 5.93
N PHE A 90 18.58 -89.15 6.30
CA PHE A 90 19.11 -87.78 6.43
C PHE A 90 19.04 -86.98 5.12
N GLN A 91 19.31 -87.62 3.97
CA GLN A 91 19.21 -86.97 2.66
C GLN A 91 17.76 -86.64 2.30
N CYS A 92 16.84 -87.56 2.56
CA CYS A 92 15.40 -87.34 2.39
C CYS A 92 14.91 -86.21 3.30
N ASP A 93 15.33 -86.19 4.55
CA ASP A 93 14.97 -85.17 5.53
C ASP A 93 15.47 -83.78 5.10
N LEU A 94 16.73 -83.65 4.66
CA LEU A 94 17.28 -82.39 4.14
C LEU A 94 16.54 -81.89 2.89
N SER A 95 16.16 -82.81 1.99
CA SER A 95 15.40 -82.47 0.78
C SER A 95 13.98 -82.03 1.13
N SER A 96 13.34 -82.70 2.09
CA SER A 96 12.02 -82.31 2.61
C SER A 96 12.09 -80.94 3.26
N ILE A 97 13.03 -80.71 4.18
CA ILE A 97 13.22 -79.44 4.87
C ILE A 97 13.53 -78.31 3.88
N SER A 98 14.39 -78.54 2.88
CA SER A 98 14.67 -77.50 1.87
C SER A 98 13.46 -77.17 1.01
N SER A 99 12.62 -78.17 0.69
CA SER A 99 11.35 -77.97 -0.02
C SER A 99 10.36 -77.20 0.86
N GLU A 100 10.25 -77.56 2.14
CA GLU A 100 9.42 -76.87 3.12
C GLU A 100 9.87 -75.41 3.33
N ILE A 101 11.17 -75.14 3.44
CA ILE A 101 11.71 -73.77 3.53
C ILE A 101 11.38 -72.98 2.27
N ARG A 102 11.51 -73.57 1.09
CA ARG A 102 11.19 -72.91 -0.18
C ARG A 102 9.70 -72.59 -0.28
N THR A 103 8.85 -73.55 0.04
CA THR A 103 7.39 -73.35 0.04
C THR A 103 6.97 -72.31 1.07
N LEU A 104 7.55 -72.31 2.28
CA LEU A 104 7.33 -71.28 3.30
C LEU A 104 7.82 -69.90 2.82
N GLN A 105 8.96 -69.82 2.14
CA GLN A 105 9.49 -68.56 1.60
C GLN A 105 8.59 -68.00 0.51
N GLU A 106 8.12 -68.84 -0.43
CA GLU A 106 7.16 -68.47 -1.47
C GLU A 106 5.83 -67.99 -0.86
N GLN A 107 5.32 -68.72 0.15
CA GLN A 107 4.12 -68.32 0.87
C GLN A 107 4.28 -66.99 1.61
N SER A 108 5.43 -66.76 2.26
CA SER A 108 5.75 -65.51 2.95
C SER A 108 5.78 -64.32 1.99
N VAL A 109 6.43 -64.46 0.82
CA VAL A 109 6.46 -63.41 -0.21
C VAL A 109 5.06 -63.14 -0.75
N ALA A 110 4.29 -64.19 -1.06
CA ALA A 110 2.91 -64.06 -1.53
C ALA A 110 2.01 -63.38 -0.49
N MET A 111 2.15 -63.73 0.79
CA MET A 111 1.40 -63.11 1.89
C MET A 111 1.78 -61.64 2.07
N ASN A 112 3.07 -61.29 1.97
CA ASN A 112 3.54 -59.92 2.07
C ASN A 112 3.01 -59.05 0.92
N LEU A 113 2.97 -59.60 -0.30
CA LEU A 113 2.41 -58.92 -1.47
C LEU A 113 0.90 -58.69 -1.31
N ARG A 114 0.16 -59.69 -0.81
CA ARG A 114 -1.27 -59.54 -0.46
C ARG A 114 -1.47 -58.48 0.64
N LEU A 115 -0.62 -58.43 1.66
CA LEU A 115 -0.68 -57.43 2.71
C LEU A 115 -0.47 -56.02 2.17
N LYS A 116 0.56 -55.81 1.34
CA LYS A 116 0.84 -54.52 0.70
C LYS A 116 -0.33 -54.05 -0.17
N ASN A 117 -0.89 -54.94 -0.99
CA ASN A 117 -2.05 -54.62 -1.83
C ASN A 117 -3.26 -54.24 -0.98
N ARG A 118 -3.56 -55.01 0.08
CA ARG A 118 -4.66 -54.69 1.01
C ARG A 118 -4.45 -53.36 1.74
N GLN A 119 -3.23 -53.04 2.16
CA GLN A 119 -2.93 -51.75 2.79
C GLN A 119 -3.09 -50.58 1.82
N ALA A 120 -2.66 -50.72 0.56
CA ALA A 120 -2.83 -49.69 -0.47
C ALA A 120 -4.32 -49.41 -0.73
N VAL A 121 -5.12 -50.47 -0.92
CA VAL A 121 -6.57 -50.36 -1.12
C VAL A 121 -7.25 -49.79 0.12
N ARG A 122 -6.88 -50.23 1.33
CA ARG A 122 -7.44 -49.69 2.59
C ARG A 122 -7.22 -48.18 2.72
N ARG A 123 -6.06 -47.65 2.31
CA ARG A 123 -5.82 -46.20 2.35
C ARG A 123 -6.74 -45.44 1.38
N GLN A 124 -6.91 -45.94 0.16
CA GLN A 124 -7.80 -45.30 -0.81
C GLN A 124 -9.27 -45.38 -0.40
N LEU A 125 -9.73 -46.54 0.08
CA LEU A 125 -11.09 -46.70 0.59
C LEU A 125 -11.34 -45.89 1.86
N GLY A 126 -10.35 -45.81 2.75
CA GLY A 126 -10.43 -44.98 3.96
C GLY A 126 -10.63 -43.51 3.61
N HIS A 127 -9.84 -42.97 2.68
CA HIS A 127 -9.99 -41.61 2.20
C HIS A 127 -11.39 -41.35 1.60
N LEU A 128 -11.90 -42.26 0.77
CA LEU A 128 -13.24 -42.12 0.20
C LEU A 128 -14.34 -42.19 1.28
N LEU A 129 -14.18 -43.05 2.29
CA LEU A 129 -15.09 -43.12 3.43
C LEU A 129 -15.09 -41.83 4.23
N ASP A 130 -13.92 -41.26 4.53
CA ASP A 130 -13.80 -40.01 5.30
C ASP A 130 -14.46 -38.82 4.56
N GLU A 131 -14.39 -38.80 3.23
CA GLU A 131 -15.06 -37.80 2.37
C GLU A 131 -16.60 -37.97 2.37
N LEU A 132 -17.11 -39.20 2.36
CA LEU A 132 -18.54 -39.48 2.19
C LEU A 132 -19.31 -39.60 3.52
N VAL A 133 -18.68 -40.05 4.59
CA VAL A 133 -19.37 -40.27 5.88
C VAL A 133 -19.77 -38.95 6.50
N VAL A 134 -21.03 -38.79 6.88
CA VAL A 134 -21.50 -37.64 7.65
C VAL A 134 -21.59 -38.03 9.13
N PRO A 135 -20.74 -37.46 10.01
CA PRO A 135 -20.77 -37.78 11.43
C PRO A 135 -22.08 -37.35 12.09
N ALA A 136 -22.58 -38.14 13.05
CA ALA A 136 -23.77 -37.78 13.82
C ALA A 136 -23.57 -36.50 14.65
N THR A 137 -22.34 -36.24 15.09
CA THR A 137 -21.92 -35.00 15.76
C THR A 137 -22.19 -33.79 14.87
N MET A 138 -21.75 -33.82 13.61
CA MET A 138 -22.01 -32.77 12.61
C MET A 138 -23.50 -32.47 12.47
N ILE A 139 -24.32 -33.53 12.38
CA ILE A 139 -25.78 -33.39 12.26
C ILE A 139 -26.35 -32.68 13.50
N SER A 140 -26.01 -33.15 14.70
CA SER A 140 -26.49 -32.54 15.95
C SER A 140 -26.04 -31.08 16.11
N THR A 141 -24.77 -30.78 15.81
CA THR A 141 -24.21 -29.43 15.94
C THR A 141 -24.87 -28.45 14.96
N ILE A 142 -25.01 -28.81 13.68
CA ILE A 142 -25.66 -27.95 12.68
C ILE A 142 -27.13 -27.69 13.05
N LEU A 143 -27.84 -28.69 13.56
CA LEU A 143 -29.25 -28.58 13.95
C LEU A 143 -29.43 -27.72 15.22
N GLU A 144 -28.71 -28.05 16.31
CA GLU A 144 -29.03 -27.60 17.67
C GLU A 144 -28.15 -26.44 18.15
N VAL A 145 -26.85 -26.43 17.82
CA VAL A 145 -25.90 -25.44 18.37
C VAL A 145 -26.10 -24.06 17.73
N PRO A 146 -26.12 -22.96 18.49
CA PRO A 146 -26.28 -21.62 17.92
C PRO A 146 -25.06 -21.23 17.09
N VAL A 147 -25.28 -20.39 16.06
CA VAL A 147 -24.24 -20.00 15.10
C VAL A 147 -23.13 -19.13 15.69
N THR A 148 -23.27 -18.67 16.93
CA THR A 148 -22.27 -17.86 17.63
C THR A 148 -21.14 -18.69 18.21
N GLU A 149 -21.35 -19.99 18.41
CA GLU A 149 -20.35 -20.88 19.01
C GLU A 149 -19.29 -21.29 17.98
N PRO A 150 -18.02 -21.45 18.39
CA PRO A 150 -16.95 -21.96 17.51
C PRO A 150 -17.26 -23.38 17.02
N GLU A 151 -17.96 -24.15 17.88
CA GLU A 151 -18.66 -25.42 17.63
C GLU A 151 -19.20 -25.54 16.20
N PHE A 152 -20.05 -24.56 15.89
CA PHE A 152 -20.81 -24.48 14.66
C PHE A 152 -19.93 -24.14 13.45
N LEU A 153 -18.95 -23.25 13.62
CA LEU A 153 -18.07 -22.82 12.53
C LEU A 153 -17.18 -23.96 12.03
N GLU A 154 -16.59 -24.73 12.95
CA GLU A 154 -15.74 -25.87 12.62
C GLU A 154 -16.53 -26.93 11.85
N GLN A 155 -17.72 -27.28 12.34
CA GLN A 155 -18.60 -28.25 11.68
C GLN A 155 -19.16 -27.73 10.35
N LEU A 156 -19.35 -26.41 10.19
CA LEU A 156 -19.74 -25.81 8.92
C LEU A 156 -18.63 -25.90 7.88
N GLN A 157 -17.37 -25.71 8.26
CA GLN A 157 -16.22 -25.89 7.37
C GLN A 157 -16.09 -27.35 6.90
N GLU A 158 -16.27 -28.30 7.82
CA GLU A 158 -16.27 -29.72 7.48
C GLU A 158 -17.45 -30.08 6.56
N LEU A 159 -18.64 -29.53 6.80
CA LEU A 159 -19.82 -29.69 5.94
C LEU A 159 -19.57 -29.15 4.52
N ASP A 160 -18.95 -27.97 4.38
CA ASP A 160 -18.63 -27.36 3.08
C ASP A 160 -17.64 -28.23 2.29
N GLY A 161 -16.63 -28.77 2.97
CA GLY A 161 -15.69 -29.75 2.42
C GLY A 161 -16.39 -31.00 1.92
N LYS A 162 -17.24 -31.63 2.75
CA LYS A 162 -18.00 -32.84 2.36
C LYS A 162 -18.97 -32.58 1.21
N ILE A 163 -19.66 -31.42 1.18
CA ILE A 163 -20.52 -31.05 0.04
C ILE A 163 -19.70 -30.95 -1.25
N SER A 164 -18.50 -30.38 -1.18
CA SER A 164 -17.62 -30.24 -2.34
C SER A 164 -17.07 -31.60 -2.79
N SER A 165 -16.61 -32.45 -1.86
CA SER A 165 -16.15 -33.80 -2.15
C SER A 165 -17.25 -34.67 -2.75
N VAL A 166 -18.49 -34.63 -2.22
CA VAL A 166 -19.61 -35.38 -2.82
C VAL A 166 -19.93 -34.87 -4.22
N LYS A 167 -19.89 -33.55 -4.47
CA LYS A 167 -20.05 -33.01 -5.82
C LYS A 167 -18.96 -33.52 -6.77
N GLU A 168 -17.70 -33.58 -6.33
CA GLU A 168 -16.58 -34.10 -7.13
C GLU A 168 -16.69 -35.62 -7.40
N GLN A 169 -17.02 -36.41 -6.38
CA GLN A 169 -17.15 -37.86 -6.49
C GLN A 169 -18.42 -38.29 -7.24
N ALA A 170 -19.45 -37.45 -7.26
CA ALA A 170 -20.64 -37.66 -8.09
C ALA A 170 -20.31 -37.65 -9.60
N PHE A 171 -19.32 -36.87 -10.04
CA PHE A 171 -18.82 -36.94 -11.43
C PHE A 171 -18.13 -38.26 -11.77
N ARG A 172 -17.71 -39.03 -10.76
CA ARG A 172 -17.11 -40.36 -10.92
C ARG A 172 -18.14 -41.50 -10.78
N GLU A 173 -19.43 -41.18 -10.82
CA GLU A 173 -20.55 -42.14 -10.78
C GLU A 173 -20.56 -43.06 -9.54
N THR A 174 -20.05 -42.59 -8.40
CA THR A 174 -20.03 -43.38 -7.17
C THR A 174 -21.45 -43.47 -6.58
N MET A 175 -22.04 -44.68 -6.54
CA MET A 175 -23.42 -44.88 -6.07
C MET A 175 -23.67 -44.41 -4.62
N ALA A 176 -22.68 -44.54 -3.72
CA ALA A 176 -22.79 -44.12 -2.32
C ALA A 176 -22.99 -42.59 -2.16
N CYS A 177 -22.71 -41.78 -3.20
CA CYS A 177 -22.99 -40.35 -3.17
C CYS A 177 -24.51 -40.08 -3.09
N ALA A 178 -25.34 -40.89 -3.77
CA ALA A 178 -26.78 -40.72 -3.78
C ALA A 178 -27.40 -40.90 -2.39
N ASP A 179 -26.87 -41.82 -1.59
CA ASP A 179 -27.35 -42.12 -0.24
C ASP A 179 -27.10 -40.95 0.73
N VAL A 180 -25.95 -40.27 0.57
CA VAL A 180 -25.52 -39.19 1.46
C VAL A 180 -26.05 -37.82 1.00
N GLN A 181 -26.27 -37.65 -0.30
CA GLN A 181 -26.64 -36.37 -0.92
C GLN A 181 -27.87 -35.73 -0.26
N HIS A 182 -28.92 -36.51 -0.02
CA HIS A 182 -30.15 -36.00 0.59
C HIS A 182 -29.95 -35.51 2.04
N VAL A 183 -29.06 -36.15 2.81
CA VAL A 183 -28.71 -35.71 4.17
C VAL A 183 -27.93 -34.40 4.12
N LEU A 184 -26.92 -34.32 3.24
CA LEU A 184 -26.13 -33.10 3.05
C LEU A 184 -26.98 -31.92 2.58
N ASP A 185 -27.92 -32.14 1.66
CA ASP A 185 -28.82 -31.10 1.20
C ASP A 185 -29.74 -30.58 2.32
N LYS A 186 -30.23 -31.45 3.20
CA LYS A 186 -31.01 -31.03 4.38
C LYS A 186 -30.16 -30.24 5.38
N LEU A 187 -28.93 -30.69 5.65
CA LEU A 187 -27.99 -29.97 6.52
C LEU A 187 -27.63 -28.60 5.93
N LYS A 188 -27.38 -28.54 4.62
CA LYS A 188 -27.13 -27.31 3.87
C LYS A 188 -28.29 -26.33 4.04
N ILE A 189 -29.53 -26.76 3.78
CA ILE A 189 -30.73 -25.89 3.94
C ILE A 189 -30.83 -25.37 5.38
N LYS A 190 -30.60 -26.21 6.39
CA LYS A 190 -30.65 -25.77 7.78
C LYS A 190 -29.55 -24.77 8.10
N ALA A 191 -28.31 -25.05 7.69
CA ALA A 191 -27.16 -24.17 7.91
C ALA A 191 -27.38 -22.81 7.25
N VAL A 192 -27.80 -22.79 5.98
CA VAL A 192 -28.14 -21.58 5.22
C VAL A 192 -29.22 -20.77 5.94
N THR A 193 -30.28 -21.42 6.42
CA THR A 193 -31.37 -20.74 7.15
C THR A 193 -30.87 -20.05 8.42
N LYS A 194 -30.08 -20.76 9.25
CA LYS A 194 -29.55 -20.22 10.53
C LYS A 194 -28.56 -19.08 10.28
N ILE A 195 -27.67 -19.24 9.30
CA ILE A 195 -26.69 -18.21 8.92
C ILE A 195 -27.40 -16.96 8.41
N ARG A 196 -28.38 -17.12 7.51
CA ARG A 196 -29.17 -16.02 6.95
C ARG A 196 -29.86 -15.22 8.05
N GLU A 197 -30.54 -15.90 8.97
CA GLU A 197 -31.23 -15.25 10.10
C GLU A 197 -30.27 -14.44 10.95
N PHE A 198 -29.12 -15.01 11.30
CA PHE A 198 -28.09 -14.34 12.10
C PHE A 198 -27.51 -13.11 11.41
N ILE A 199 -27.09 -13.22 10.15
CA ILE A 199 -26.49 -12.09 9.43
C ILE A 199 -27.52 -10.97 9.23
N LEU A 200 -28.76 -11.30 8.85
CA LEU A 200 -29.84 -10.31 8.72
C LEU A 200 -30.11 -9.62 10.06
N GLN A 201 -30.18 -10.36 11.17
CA GLN A 201 -30.39 -9.79 12.49
C GLN A 201 -29.27 -8.80 12.85
N LYS A 202 -28.00 -9.13 12.53
CA LYS A 202 -26.87 -8.22 12.73
C LYS A 202 -26.95 -6.99 11.84
N ILE A 203 -27.27 -7.12 10.55
CA ILE A 203 -27.46 -5.97 9.64
C ILE A 203 -28.59 -5.06 10.13
N PHE A 204 -29.73 -5.63 10.54
CA PHE A 204 -30.85 -4.83 11.05
C PHE A 204 -30.54 -4.15 12.38
N SER A 205 -29.63 -4.70 13.19
CA SER A 205 -29.18 -4.04 14.41
C SER A 205 -28.50 -2.69 14.14
N PHE A 206 -27.93 -2.47 12.95
CA PHE A 206 -27.28 -1.21 12.57
C PHE A 206 -28.28 -0.06 12.47
N ARG A 207 -29.57 -0.36 12.27
CA ARG A 207 -30.64 0.64 12.20
C ARG A 207 -30.98 1.26 13.56
N LYS A 208 -30.52 0.65 14.66
CA LYS A 208 -30.78 1.17 16.00
C LYS A 208 -30.03 2.49 16.23
N PRO A 209 -30.68 3.54 16.77
CA PRO A 209 -30.02 4.81 17.07
C PRO A 209 -28.80 4.62 17.98
N MET A 210 -27.78 5.47 17.81
CA MET A 210 -26.52 5.46 18.59
C MET A 210 -25.66 4.19 18.45
N THR A 211 -26.03 3.25 17.58
CA THR A 211 -25.22 2.06 17.33
C THR A 211 -23.95 2.46 16.58
N ASN A 212 -22.79 2.11 17.14
CA ASN A 212 -21.53 2.21 16.42
C ASN A 212 -21.44 1.05 15.42
N TYR A 213 -21.91 1.29 14.19
CA TYR A 213 -21.90 0.28 13.13
C TYR A 213 -20.48 -0.21 12.78
N GLN A 214 -19.42 0.56 13.06
CA GLN A 214 -18.03 0.14 12.81
C GLN A 214 -17.62 -1.02 13.73
N ILE A 215 -18.02 -0.97 15.02
CA ILE A 215 -17.80 -2.09 15.96
C ILE A 215 -18.58 -3.33 15.51
N ALA A 216 -19.80 -3.10 15.00
CA ALA A 216 -20.66 -4.16 14.54
C ALA A 216 -20.16 -4.82 13.23
N GLN A 217 -19.60 -4.03 12.30
CA GLN A 217 -18.86 -4.51 11.12
C GLN A 217 -17.65 -5.36 11.52
N ASN A 218 -16.83 -4.89 12.46
CA ASN A 218 -15.70 -5.69 12.99
C ASN A 218 -16.14 -7.02 13.61
N THR A 219 -17.33 -7.05 14.21
CA THR A 219 -17.92 -8.29 14.72
C THR A 219 -18.36 -9.22 13.58
N LEU A 220 -18.93 -8.69 12.50
CA LEU A 220 -19.30 -9.47 11.32
C LEU A 220 -18.08 -10.08 10.61
N LEU A 221 -16.93 -9.38 10.59
CA LEU A 221 -15.70 -9.90 9.99
C LEU A 221 -15.23 -11.22 10.60
N LYS A 222 -15.50 -11.45 11.90
CA LYS A 222 -15.21 -12.74 12.56
C LYS A 222 -15.98 -13.91 11.93
N TYR A 223 -17.14 -13.62 11.33
CA TYR A 223 -18.02 -14.60 10.70
C TYR A 223 -17.92 -14.56 9.16
N ARG A 224 -16.79 -14.11 8.59
CA ARG A 224 -16.59 -14.02 7.13
C ARG A 224 -16.88 -15.33 6.40
N PHE A 225 -16.55 -16.46 7.02
CA PHE A 225 -16.74 -17.79 6.42
C PHE A 225 -18.22 -18.09 6.15
N PHE A 226 -19.14 -17.51 6.92
CA PHE A 226 -20.57 -17.68 6.68
C PHE A 226 -20.99 -17.12 5.31
N TYR A 227 -20.47 -15.96 4.93
CA TYR A 227 -20.74 -15.41 3.61
C TYR A 227 -20.08 -16.25 2.50
N GLN A 228 -18.85 -16.70 2.72
CA GLN A 228 -18.14 -17.62 1.81
C GLN A 228 -18.94 -18.91 1.55
N PHE A 229 -19.44 -19.54 2.63
CA PHE A 229 -20.27 -20.74 2.56
C PHE A 229 -21.55 -20.50 1.75
N LEU A 230 -22.23 -19.38 1.97
CA LEU A 230 -23.43 -19.02 1.21
C LEU A 230 -23.12 -18.78 -0.27
N LEU A 231 -21.99 -18.13 -0.59
CA LEU A 231 -21.61 -17.86 -1.98
C LEU A 231 -21.31 -19.15 -2.76
N GLY A 232 -20.72 -20.15 -2.11
CA GLY A 232 -20.43 -21.46 -2.69
C GLY A 232 -21.66 -22.37 -2.86
N ASN A 233 -22.63 -22.26 -1.95
CA ASN A 233 -23.76 -23.20 -1.88
C ASN A 233 -25.12 -22.62 -2.32
N GLU A 234 -25.47 -21.39 -1.91
CA GLU A 234 -26.77 -20.75 -2.18
C GLU A 234 -26.61 -19.25 -2.52
N ARG A 235 -26.33 -18.96 -3.80
CA ARG A 235 -26.01 -17.61 -4.29
C ARG A 235 -27.15 -16.60 -4.12
N THR A 236 -28.40 -17.05 -4.17
CA THR A 236 -29.60 -16.20 -4.02
C THR A 236 -29.65 -15.57 -2.63
N VAL A 237 -29.37 -16.36 -1.58
CA VAL A 237 -29.30 -15.89 -0.20
C VAL A 237 -28.11 -14.96 0.00
N ALA A 238 -26.94 -15.29 -0.57
CA ALA A 238 -25.77 -14.41 -0.51
C ALA A 238 -26.03 -13.04 -1.16
N GLN A 239 -26.75 -13.01 -2.29
CA GLN A 239 -27.16 -11.78 -2.95
C GLN A 239 -28.16 -10.98 -2.09
N GLU A 240 -29.16 -11.63 -1.51
CA GLU A 240 -30.12 -10.99 -0.61
C GLU A 240 -29.40 -10.30 0.57
N LEU A 241 -28.50 -10.99 1.26
CA LEU A 241 -27.76 -10.43 2.39
C LEU A 241 -26.93 -9.20 1.98
N ARG A 242 -26.28 -9.27 0.82
CA ARG A 242 -25.52 -8.15 0.24
C ARG A 242 -26.42 -6.96 -0.04
N GLU A 243 -27.57 -7.17 -0.68
CA GLU A 243 -28.53 -6.10 -1.00
C GLU A 243 -29.11 -5.45 0.26
N GLN A 244 -29.45 -6.24 1.29
CA GLN A 244 -29.95 -5.73 2.57
C GLN A 244 -28.89 -4.91 3.32
N TYR A 245 -27.62 -5.34 3.27
CA TYR A 245 -26.50 -4.58 3.82
C TYR A 245 -26.37 -3.24 3.09
N VAL A 246 -26.32 -3.26 1.75
CA VAL A 246 -26.16 -2.07 0.91
C VAL A 246 -27.28 -1.05 1.17
N ASP A 247 -28.54 -1.49 1.17
CA ASP A 247 -29.68 -0.60 1.43
C ASP A 247 -29.61 0.04 2.82
N THR A 248 -29.22 -0.75 3.83
CA THR A 248 -29.12 -0.27 5.21
C THR A 248 -27.97 0.73 5.37
N MET A 249 -26.76 0.39 4.90
CA MET A 249 -25.59 1.27 5.05
C MET A 249 -25.70 2.53 4.20
N SER A 250 -26.23 2.43 2.97
CA SER A 250 -26.45 3.59 2.12
C SER A 250 -27.36 4.65 2.78
N LYS A 251 -28.42 4.20 3.49
CA LYS A 251 -29.32 5.08 4.25
C LYS A 251 -28.62 5.69 5.47
N ILE A 252 -27.83 4.90 6.20
CA ILE A 252 -27.10 5.35 7.40
C ILE A 252 -26.09 6.44 7.01
N TYR A 253 -25.20 6.17 6.05
CA TYR A 253 -24.19 7.15 5.62
C TYR A 253 -24.83 8.43 5.09
N ARG A 254 -25.83 8.32 4.21
CA ARG A 254 -26.52 9.50 3.67
C ARG A 254 -27.17 10.33 4.77
N SER A 255 -27.84 9.70 5.74
CA SER A 255 -28.49 10.41 6.85
C SER A 255 -27.46 11.09 7.76
N TYR A 256 -26.39 10.38 8.11
CA TYR A 256 -25.29 10.89 8.92
C TYR A 256 -24.65 12.13 8.28
N PHE A 257 -24.17 11.99 7.05
CA PHE A 257 -23.48 13.09 6.37
C PHE A 257 -24.41 14.25 6.05
N LYS A 258 -25.68 14.01 5.67
CA LYS A 258 -26.65 15.08 5.48
C LYS A 258 -26.84 15.90 6.76
N SER A 259 -27.00 15.23 7.91
CA SER A 259 -27.14 15.92 9.20
C SER A 259 -25.85 16.64 9.60
N TYR A 260 -24.70 16.01 9.38
CA TYR A 260 -23.40 16.56 9.70
C TYR A 260 -23.09 17.83 8.90
N THR A 261 -23.22 17.78 7.57
CA THR A 261 -23.06 18.94 6.68
C THR A 261 -24.01 20.07 7.06
N SER A 262 -25.30 19.78 7.29
CA SER A 262 -26.27 20.81 7.69
C SER A 262 -25.91 21.50 9.02
N ARG A 263 -25.36 20.75 9.99
CA ARG A 263 -24.92 21.35 11.27
C ARG A 263 -23.61 22.12 11.15
N LEU A 264 -22.68 21.66 10.30
CA LEU A 264 -21.43 22.37 10.05
C LEU A 264 -21.66 23.72 9.37
N MET A 265 -22.58 23.80 8.42
CA MET A 265 -22.89 25.08 7.76
C MET A 265 -23.46 26.12 8.74
N LYS A 266 -24.07 25.69 9.85
CA LYS A 266 -24.56 26.61 10.90
C LYS A 266 -23.44 27.23 11.75
N ILE A 267 -22.21 26.72 11.66
CA ILE A 267 -21.04 27.26 12.39
C ILE A 267 -20.04 27.93 11.45
N GLN A 268 -20.42 28.16 10.19
CA GLN A 268 -19.66 29.01 9.28
C GLN A 268 -19.70 30.46 9.75
N TYR A 269 -18.66 31.25 9.46
CA TYR A 269 -18.74 32.70 9.55
C TYR A 269 -19.90 33.26 8.71
N GLU A 270 -20.56 34.29 9.25
CA GLU A 270 -21.75 34.92 8.64
C GLU A 270 -21.39 35.87 7.49
N GLU A 271 -20.26 36.58 7.60
CA GLU A 271 -19.70 37.39 6.53
C GLU A 271 -18.92 36.50 5.56
N VAL A 272 -19.36 36.46 4.30
CA VAL A 272 -18.72 35.71 3.20
C VAL A 272 -18.35 36.72 2.11
N ALA A 273 -17.24 36.48 1.41
CA ALA A 273 -16.84 37.33 0.30
C ALA A 273 -17.90 37.37 -0.81
N GLU A 274 -18.27 38.57 -1.25
CA GLU A 274 -19.25 38.82 -2.30
C GLU A 274 -18.59 39.37 -3.57
N LYS A 275 -19.38 39.58 -4.62
CA LYS A 275 -18.91 40.15 -5.89
C LYS A 275 -18.30 41.55 -5.73
N ASP A 276 -18.71 42.29 -4.71
CA ASP A 276 -18.24 43.64 -4.43
C ASP A 276 -16.93 43.66 -3.61
N ASP A 277 -16.36 42.50 -3.27
CA ASP A 277 -15.10 42.38 -2.53
C ASP A 277 -13.88 42.09 -3.45
N LEU A 278 -14.01 42.29 -4.77
CA LEU A 278 -12.89 42.12 -5.72
C LEU A 278 -11.74 43.12 -5.44
N MET A 279 -10.52 42.75 -5.84
CA MET A 279 -9.30 43.51 -5.50
C MET A 279 -9.37 45.00 -5.87
N GLY A 280 -9.87 45.32 -7.07
CA GLY A 280 -9.93 46.69 -7.61
C GLY A 280 -11.15 47.51 -7.17
N VAL A 281 -12.06 46.95 -6.38
CA VAL A 281 -13.21 47.70 -5.84
C VAL A 281 -12.72 48.67 -4.77
N GLU A 282 -13.26 49.90 -4.79
CA GLU A 282 -12.96 50.93 -3.81
C GLU A 282 -13.16 50.43 -2.38
N ASP A 283 -12.15 50.66 -1.54
CA ASP A 283 -12.26 50.48 -0.09
C ASP A 283 -13.09 51.63 0.51
N THR A 284 -14.33 51.76 0.03
CA THR A 284 -15.36 52.45 0.78
C THR A 284 -15.72 51.51 1.92
N ALA A 285 -14.88 51.49 2.96
CA ALA A 285 -15.40 51.33 4.30
C ALA A 285 -16.57 52.30 4.37
N ARG A 286 -17.80 51.76 4.28
CA ARG A 286 -19.02 52.57 4.31
C ARG A 286 -18.81 53.55 5.45
N LYS A 287 -18.86 54.85 5.14
CA LYS A 287 -18.99 55.90 6.15
C LYS A 287 -20.37 55.75 6.79
N ASP A 288 -20.61 54.62 7.45
CA ASP A 288 -21.72 54.45 8.36
C ASP A 288 -21.33 55.21 9.62
N ILE A 289 -21.86 56.41 9.72
CA ILE A 289 -21.79 57.32 10.89
C ILE A 289 -22.46 56.67 12.14
N LEU A 290 -22.90 55.41 12.04
CA LEU A 290 -23.53 54.61 13.10
C LEU A 290 -22.69 53.38 13.54
N GLY A 291 -21.36 53.41 13.37
CA GLY A 291 -20.46 52.26 13.65
C GLY A 291 -19.81 52.22 15.05
N ILE A 292 -20.43 52.72 16.11
CA ILE A 292 -19.83 52.75 17.47
C ILE A 292 -20.02 51.41 18.23
N LEU A 293 -20.81 50.45 17.72
CA LEU A 293 -21.08 49.19 18.42
C LEU A 293 -21.04 47.97 17.47
N GLY A 294 -19.85 47.51 17.10
CA GLY A 294 -19.68 46.18 16.47
C GLY A 294 -18.34 45.98 15.74
N PRO A 295 -17.69 44.79 15.83
CA PRO A 295 -16.38 44.51 15.25
C PRO A 295 -16.44 44.15 13.75
N SER A 296 -17.14 44.92 12.92
CA SER A 296 -17.39 44.57 11.49
C SER A 296 -16.19 44.83 10.56
N LEU A 297 -15.23 45.68 10.94
CA LEU A 297 -14.06 45.99 10.09
C LEU A 297 -12.93 44.95 10.13
N LYS A 298 -12.96 43.96 11.03
CA LYS A 298 -11.84 43.02 11.21
C LYS A 298 -11.79 41.89 10.17
N ASN A 299 -12.90 41.54 9.53
CA ASN A 299 -12.97 40.33 8.70
C ASN A 299 -12.78 40.55 7.19
N ARG A 300 -13.13 41.71 6.62
CA ARG A 300 -12.93 41.99 5.17
C ARG A 300 -11.44 41.99 4.77
N ASN A 301 -10.55 42.36 5.68
CA ASN A 301 -9.10 42.28 5.47
C ASN A 301 -8.58 40.83 5.35
N THR A 302 -9.39 39.80 5.63
CA THR A 302 -8.95 38.40 5.58
C THR A 302 -9.15 37.70 4.24
N ILE A 303 -9.85 38.34 3.29
CA ILE A 303 -10.20 37.75 1.98
C ILE A 303 -8.95 37.48 1.13
N PHE A 304 -7.98 38.39 1.19
CA PHE A 304 -6.73 38.31 0.42
C PHE A 304 -5.54 37.86 1.27
N THR A 305 -5.73 37.56 2.54
CA THR A 305 -4.65 37.14 3.44
C THR A 305 -4.77 35.68 3.82
N LEU A 306 -3.66 34.95 3.81
CA LEU A 306 -3.61 33.58 4.32
C LEU A 306 -3.78 33.50 5.85
N GLY A 307 -3.02 34.31 6.60
CA GLY A 307 -3.03 34.28 8.06
C GLY A 307 -2.91 32.87 8.63
N HIS A 308 -3.73 32.55 9.64
CA HIS A 308 -3.79 31.21 10.22
C HIS A 308 -4.53 30.19 9.36
N ARG A 309 -5.23 30.60 8.29
CA ARG A 309 -6.02 29.69 7.44
C ARG A 309 -5.16 28.63 6.76
N GLY A 310 -3.90 28.96 6.49
CA GLY A 310 -2.93 28.04 5.88
C GLY A 310 -2.52 26.86 6.78
N SER A 311 -2.68 26.96 8.10
CA SER A 311 -2.30 25.87 9.03
C SER A 311 -3.06 24.58 8.77
N ILE A 312 -4.26 24.68 8.16
CA ILE A 312 -5.11 23.55 7.83
C ILE A 312 -4.45 22.53 6.89
N LEU A 313 -3.45 22.97 6.12
CA LEU A 313 -2.68 22.13 5.21
C LEU A 313 -1.53 21.40 5.90
N ALA A 314 -1.17 21.80 7.13
CA ALA A 314 -0.16 21.11 7.92
C ALA A 314 -0.63 19.69 8.25
N ALA A 315 0.28 18.72 8.24
CA ALA A 315 -0.06 17.30 8.42
C ALA A 315 -0.81 17.02 9.74
N THR A 316 -0.45 17.73 10.82
CA THR A 316 -1.10 17.62 12.13
C THR A 316 -2.54 18.09 12.12
N GLU A 317 -2.82 19.18 11.40
CA GLU A 317 -4.16 19.71 11.29
C GLU A 317 -4.96 18.92 10.28
N LEU A 318 -4.43 18.60 9.09
CA LEU A 318 -5.15 17.94 8.00
C LEU A 318 -5.79 16.59 8.39
N GLU A 319 -5.11 15.76 9.19
CA GLU A 319 -5.62 14.48 9.72
C GLU A 319 -6.08 14.59 11.20
N GLY A 320 -6.13 15.81 11.75
CA GLY A 320 -6.64 16.09 13.10
C GLY A 320 -8.12 15.74 13.30
N PRO A 321 -8.66 15.83 14.53
CA PRO A 321 -10.04 15.47 14.82
C PRO A 321 -11.06 16.29 14.01
N ILE A 322 -12.17 15.65 13.64
CA ILE A 322 -13.28 16.34 12.95
C ILE A 322 -13.95 17.34 13.89
N LEU A 323 -14.45 18.43 13.33
CA LEU A 323 -15.22 19.42 14.05
C LEU A 323 -16.51 18.80 14.60
N VAL A 324 -16.81 19.08 15.86
CA VAL A 324 -18.02 18.64 16.56
C VAL A 324 -19.01 19.82 16.61
N PRO A 325 -20.04 19.86 15.74
CA PRO A 325 -20.87 21.06 15.57
C PRO A 325 -21.56 21.51 16.86
N HIS A 326 -22.00 20.57 17.69
CA HIS A 326 -22.69 20.90 18.94
C HIS A 326 -21.77 21.54 20.00
N ALA A 327 -20.50 21.11 20.05
CA ALA A 327 -19.51 21.70 20.96
C ALA A 327 -19.10 23.11 20.50
N ALA A 328 -18.92 23.27 19.18
CA ALA A 328 -18.65 24.57 18.57
C ALA A 328 -19.80 25.56 18.80
N GLN A 329 -21.06 25.13 18.59
CA GLN A 329 -22.24 25.98 18.83
C GLN A 329 -22.37 26.40 20.30
N LYS A 330 -22.08 25.51 21.25
CA LYS A 330 -22.10 25.84 22.69
C LYS A 330 -21.05 26.87 23.09
N SER A 331 -19.92 26.87 22.38
CA SER A 331 -18.78 27.75 22.66
C SER A 331 -18.77 28.99 21.76
N ASP A 332 -19.83 29.20 20.97
CA ASP A 332 -19.97 30.25 19.96
C ASP A 332 -18.76 30.35 18.99
N LEU A 333 -18.15 29.20 18.68
CA LEU A 333 -17.02 29.12 17.76
C LEU A 333 -17.52 29.04 16.31
N ARG A 334 -17.06 30.00 15.51
CA ARG A 334 -17.30 30.07 14.06
C ARG A 334 -16.01 29.72 13.29
N TYR A 335 -16.16 29.14 12.10
CA TYR A 335 -15.05 28.67 11.29
C TYR A 335 -15.16 29.15 9.84
N PRO A 336 -14.02 29.32 9.14
CA PRO A 336 -14.02 29.60 7.71
C PRO A 336 -14.40 28.33 6.93
N PHE A 337 -14.86 28.49 5.69
CA PHE A 337 -15.43 27.39 4.92
C PHE A 337 -14.43 26.24 4.71
N GLU A 338 -13.16 26.53 4.41
CA GLU A 338 -12.15 25.50 4.19
C GLU A 338 -11.96 24.58 5.41
N SER A 339 -12.20 25.09 6.64
CA SER A 339 -12.18 24.29 7.87
C SER A 339 -13.35 23.32 7.93
N LEU A 340 -14.54 23.77 7.53
CA LEU A 340 -15.73 22.92 7.41
C LEU A 340 -15.53 21.88 6.31
N PHE A 341 -15.06 22.32 5.14
CA PHE A 341 -14.78 21.47 3.99
C PHE A 341 -13.80 20.36 4.35
N ARG A 342 -12.69 20.70 5.00
CA ARG A 342 -11.68 19.76 5.46
C ARG A 342 -12.25 18.75 6.45
N SER A 343 -13.04 19.21 7.42
CA SER A 343 -13.68 18.34 8.41
C SER A 343 -14.66 17.35 7.77
N GLN A 344 -15.48 17.82 6.82
CA GLN A 344 -16.42 16.97 6.08
C GLN A 344 -15.71 15.92 5.25
N HIS A 345 -14.69 16.33 4.50
CA HIS A 345 -13.96 15.43 3.60
C HIS A 345 -13.03 14.48 4.36
N TYR A 346 -12.48 14.87 5.50
CA TYR A 346 -11.73 13.95 6.35
C TYR A 346 -12.64 12.85 6.93
N ALA A 347 -13.84 13.23 7.40
CA ALA A 347 -14.84 12.24 7.81
C ALA A 347 -15.23 11.32 6.65
N LEU A 348 -15.35 11.85 5.43
CA LEU A 348 -15.62 11.04 4.23
C LEU A 348 -14.48 10.06 3.93
N VAL A 349 -13.22 10.51 3.98
CA VAL A 349 -12.02 9.69 3.80
C VAL A 349 -12.01 8.53 4.79
N ASP A 350 -12.11 8.82 6.09
CA ASP A 350 -12.03 7.79 7.15
C ASP A 350 -13.14 6.72 7.00
N ASN A 351 -14.38 7.15 6.77
CA ASN A 351 -15.50 6.22 6.58
C ASN A 351 -15.39 5.44 5.26
N SER A 352 -14.93 6.09 4.18
CA SER A 352 -14.73 5.41 2.89
C SER A 352 -13.63 4.36 2.97
N CYS A 353 -12.54 4.62 3.71
CA CYS A 353 -11.50 3.63 3.94
C CYS A 353 -12.04 2.39 4.64
N ARG A 354 -12.71 2.59 5.78
CA ARG A 354 -13.24 1.48 6.59
C ARG A 354 -14.29 0.68 5.83
N GLU A 355 -15.19 1.38 5.14
CA GLU A 355 -16.25 0.73 4.35
C GLU A 355 -15.65 -0.08 3.20
N TYR A 356 -14.73 0.49 2.43
CA TYR A 356 -14.13 -0.22 1.30
C TYR A 356 -13.38 -1.48 1.75
N SER A 357 -12.57 -1.39 2.82
CA SER A 357 -11.88 -2.56 3.38
C SER A 357 -12.86 -3.61 3.87
N PHE A 358 -13.91 -3.21 4.61
CA PHE A 358 -14.95 -4.15 5.05
C PHE A 358 -15.65 -4.84 3.87
N LEU A 359 -15.98 -4.10 2.81
CA LEU A 359 -16.63 -4.65 1.62
C LEU A 359 -15.74 -5.67 0.91
N CYS A 360 -14.44 -5.39 0.79
CA CYS A 360 -13.48 -6.33 0.20
C CYS A 360 -13.37 -7.61 1.05
N ASP A 361 -13.23 -7.47 2.36
CA ASP A 361 -12.97 -8.58 3.26
C ASP A 361 -14.19 -9.46 3.51
N PHE A 362 -15.36 -8.86 3.82
CA PHE A 362 -16.57 -9.61 4.18
C PHE A 362 -17.29 -10.17 2.95
N PHE A 363 -17.42 -9.39 1.88
CA PHE A 363 -18.11 -9.81 0.66
C PHE A 363 -17.17 -10.44 -0.37
N MET A 364 -15.88 -10.59 -0.05
CA MET A 364 -14.84 -11.17 -0.93
C MET A 364 -14.80 -10.50 -2.31
N ALA A 365 -15.07 -9.19 -2.34
CA ALA A 365 -15.14 -8.41 -3.57
C ALA A 365 -13.75 -7.85 -3.91
N THR A 366 -13.35 -7.94 -5.18
CA THR A 366 -12.05 -7.43 -5.64
C THR A 366 -12.20 -6.63 -6.94
N GLY A 367 -11.32 -5.65 -7.16
CA GLY A 367 -11.27 -4.85 -8.38
C GLY A 367 -12.60 -4.13 -8.65
N ALA A 368 -13.13 -4.27 -9.87
CA ALA A 368 -14.37 -3.62 -10.31
C ALA A 368 -15.59 -3.99 -9.43
N GLY A 369 -15.69 -5.25 -9.00
CA GLY A 369 -16.81 -5.68 -8.14
C GLY A 369 -16.82 -5.00 -6.76
N ALA A 370 -15.63 -4.74 -6.20
CA ALA A 370 -15.51 -3.96 -4.96
C ALA A 370 -15.90 -2.50 -5.18
N GLN A 371 -15.51 -1.92 -6.32
CA GLN A 371 -15.88 -0.55 -6.69
C GLN A 371 -17.39 -0.40 -6.86
N ASP A 372 -18.06 -1.32 -7.56
CA ASP A 372 -19.50 -1.29 -7.77
C ASP A 372 -20.27 -1.41 -6.45
N LEU A 373 -19.80 -2.30 -5.57
CA LEU A 373 -20.40 -2.47 -4.25
C LEU A 373 -20.22 -1.22 -3.38
N PHE A 374 -19.04 -0.61 -3.40
CA PHE A 374 -18.78 0.65 -2.72
C PHE A 374 -19.66 1.78 -3.27
N ASN A 375 -19.80 1.89 -4.60
CA ASN A 375 -20.66 2.87 -5.23
C ASN A 375 -22.14 2.66 -4.86
N ALA A 376 -22.58 1.41 -4.71
CA ALA A 376 -23.95 1.12 -4.26
C ALA A 376 -24.20 1.58 -2.81
N VAL A 377 -23.19 1.49 -1.93
CA VAL A 377 -23.27 1.98 -0.55
C VAL A 377 -23.13 3.50 -0.48
N MET A 378 -22.00 4.03 -0.94
CA MET A 378 -21.58 5.43 -0.73
C MET A 378 -22.02 6.38 -1.85
N GLY A 379 -22.42 5.89 -3.01
CA GLY A 379 -22.70 6.73 -4.19
C GLY A 379 -23.72 7.84 -3.93
N LYS A 380 -24.83 7.53 -3.24
CA LYS A 380 -25.84 8.54 -2.87
C LYS A 380 -25.28 9.64 -1.95
N THR A 381 -24.33 9.28 -1.08
CA THR A 381 -23.62 10.20 -0.20
C THR A 381 -22.67 11.07 -1.02
N LEU A 382 -21.85 10.47 -1.89
CA LEU A 382 -20.92 11.20 -2.76
C LEU A 382 -21.65 12.19 -3.67
N THR A 383 -22.77 11.79 -4.29
CA THR A 383 -23.60 12.70 -5.09
C THR A 383 -24.17 13.86 -4.26
N MET A 384 -24.54 13.61 -3.00
CA MET A 384 -25.02 14.68 -2.11
C MET A 384 -23.91 15.69 -1.81
N PHE A 385 -22.69 15.21 -1.56
CA PHE A 385 -21.52 16.08 -1.38
C PHE A 385 -21.26 16.91 -2.63
N LEU A 386 -21.21 16.29 -3.82
CA LEU A 386 -20.97 17.01 -5.07
C LEU A 386 -22.00 18.12 -5.29
N LYS A 387 -23.30 17.84 -5.12
CA LYS A 387 -24.35 18.86 -5.25
C LYS A 387 -24.22 19.99 -4.23
N HIS A 388 -23.82 19.66 -3.01
CA HIS A 388 -23.60 20.66 -1.97
C HIS A 388 -22.39 21.56 -2.31
N MET A 389 -21.30 20.96 -2.80
CA MET A 389 -20.11 21.69 -3.23
C MET A 389 -20.42 22.56 -4.45
N GLU A 390 -21.13 22.04 -5.44
CA GLU A 390 -21.55 22.79 -6.64
C GLU A 390 -22.29 24.08 -6.28
N GLY A 391 -23.29 23.98 -5.38
CA GLY A 391 -24.05 25.15 -4.93
C GLY A 391 -23.26 26.13 -4.07
N TYR A 392 -22.23 25.68 -3.34
CA TYR A 392 -21.37 26.60 -2.58
C TYR A 392 -20.34 27.30 -3.50
N VAL A 393 -19.72 26.53 -4.38
CA VAL A 393 -18.62 26.99 -5.25
C VAL A 393 -19.14 28.01 -6.28
N SER A 394 -20.38 27.88 -6.76
CA SER A 394 -20.97 28.84 -7.71
C SER A 394 -21.02 30.27 -7.17
N ASP A 395 -21.25 30.42 -5.87
CA ASP A 395 -21.52 31.71 -5.23
C ASP A 395 -20.35 32.21 -4.37
N CYS A 396 -19.27 31.42 -4.23
CA CYS A 396 -18.11 31.78 -3.41
C CYS A 396 -17.16 32.72 -4.16
N TYR A 397 -16.84 33.89 -3.60
CA TYR A 397 -15.84 34.83 -4.15
C TYR A 397 -14.50 34.82 -3.40
N ASP A 398 -14.35 33.99 -2.36
CA ASP A 398 -13.08 33.83 -1.64
C ASP A 398 -12.16 32.88 -2.41
N SER A 399 -11.23 33.47 -3.17
CA SER A 399 -10.25 32.74 -3.98
C SER A 399 -9.30 31.89 -3.14
N ILE A 400 -8.91 32.36 -1.94
CA ILE A 400 -8.01 31.61 -1.05
C ILE A 400 -8.74 30.40 -0.47
N ALA A 401 -10.02 30.52 -0.09
CA ALA A 401 -10.82 29.40 0.40
C ALA A 401 -10.92 28.27 -0.64
N ILE A 402 -11.23 28.62 -1.89
CA ILE A 402 -11.32 27.65 -2.99
C ILE A 402 -9.95 27.00 -3.22
N PHE A 403 -8.88 27.78 -3.24
CA PHE A 403 -7.52 27.25 -3.43
C PHE A 403 -7.08 26.32 -2.30
N LEU A 404 -7.40 26.66 -1.05
CA LEU A 404 -7.19 25.78 0.10
C LEU A 404 -8.00 24.48 -0.05
N CYS A 405 -9.26 24.55 -0.47
CA CYS A 405 -10.08 23.36 -0.75
C CYS A 405 -9.45 22.45 -1.81
N ILE A 406 -8.95 23.01 -2.92
CA ILE A 406 -8.22 22.27 -3.96
C ILE A 406 -7.03 21.51 -3.33
N HIS A 407 -6.22 22.23 -2.57
CA HIS A 407 -5.03 21.69 -1.94
C HIS A 407 -5.31 20.68 -0.81
N ILE A 408 -6.47 20.77 -0.16
CA ILE A 408 -6.98 19.74 0.75
C ILE A 408 -7.34 18.47 -0.04
N VAL A 409 -8.06 18.60 -1.16
CA VAL A 409 -8.43 17.46 -2.03
C VAL A 409 -7.20 16.73 -2.55
N LEU A 410 -6.20 17.46 -3.04
CA LEU A 410 -4.94 16.87 -3.53
C LEU A 410 -4.22 16.05 -2.45
N ARG A 411 -4.21 16.55 -1.21
CA ARG A 411 -3.60 15.83 -0.07
C ARG A 411 -4.43 14.62 0.37
N PHE A 412 -5.76 14.74 0.43
CA PHE A 412 -6.62 13.58 0.73
C PHE A 412 -6.53 12.49 -0.35
N ARG A 413 -6.43 12.86 -1.62
CA ARG A 413 -6.15 11.91 -2.71
C ARG A 413 -4.84 11.17 -2.46
N ALA A 414 -3.76 11.89 -2.14
CA ALA A 414 -2.46 11.29 -1.82
C ALA A 414 -2.54 10.33 -0.61
N ILE A 415 -3.29 10.68 0.43
CA ILE A 415 -3.52 9.81 1.60
C ILE A 415 -4.27 8.53 1.17
N MET A 416 -5.32 8.63 0.36
CA MET A 416 -6.09 7.48 -0.12
C MET A 416 -5.27 6.55 -1.01
N THR A 417 -4.45 7.11 -1.90
CA THR A 417 -3.50 6.34 -2.72
C THR A 417 -2.50 5.60 -1.84
N LYS A 418 -1.93 6.26 -0.81
CA LYS A 418 -1.03 5.61 0.15
C LYS A 418 -1.69 4.48 0.93
N ARG A 419 -3.00 4.58 1.19
CA ARG A 419 -3.80 3.54 1.86
C ARG A 419 -4.32 2.45 0.89
N ASN A 420 -3.99 2.52 -0.40
CA ASN A 420 -4.45 1.61 -1.46
C ASN A 420 -5.98 1.51 -1.59
N ILE A 421 -6.70 2.62 -1.47
CA ILE A 421 -8.17 2.65 -1.60
C ILE A 421 -8.56 3.49 -2.83
N PRO A 422 -8.85 2.86 -3.99
CA PRO A 422 -9.21 3.57 -5.22
C PRO A 422 -10.68 4.04 -5.24
N ALA A 423 -11.46 3.65 -4.22
CA ALA A 423 -12.91 3.74 -4.17
C ALA A 423 -13.53 5.11 -4.49
N VAL A 424 -12.80 6.18 -4.19
CA VAL A 424 -13.25 7.58 -4.26
C VAL A 424 -12.46 8.42 -5.26
N ASP A 425 -11.59 7.83 -6.07
CA ASP A 425 -10.72 8.58 -6.98
C ASP A 425 -11.52 9.44 -7.97
N ARG A 426 -12.56 8.85 -8.58
CA ARG A 426 -13.48 9.57 -9.47
C ARG A 426 -14.18 10.74 -8.77
N TYR A 427 -14.50 10.60 -7.49
CA TYR A 427 -15.12 11.68 -6.72
C TYR A 427 -14.16 12.87 -6.55
N TRP A 428 -12.89 12.60 -6.24
CA TRP A 428 -11.87 13.65 -6.12
C TRP A 428 -11.61 14.36 -7.44
N GLU A 429 -11.58 13.61 -8.55
CA GLU A 429 -11.41 14.16 -9.89
C GLU A 429 -12.57 15.11 -10.24
N THR A 430 -13.81 14.66 -10.09
CA THR A 430 -14.99 15.52 -10.33
C THR A 430 -15.02 16.75 -9.40
N LEU A 431 -14.55 16.63 -8.16
CA LEU A 431 -14.48 17.76 -7.24
C LEU A 431 -13.41 18.77 -7.67
N LEU A 432 -12.26 18.31 -8.18
CA LEU A 432 -11.23 19.19 -8.75
C LEU A 432 -11.73 19.85 -10.05
N GLU A 433 -12.45 19.14 -10.90
CA GLU A 433 -13.09 19.69 -12.11
C GLU A 433 -14.13 20.77 -11.81
N LEU A 434 -14.70 20.78 -10.59
CA LEU A 434 -15.56 21.86 -10.10
C LEU A 434 -14.77 23.05 -9.55
N LEU A 435 -13.74 22.78 -8.74
CA LEU A 435 -13.02 23.81 -7.99
C LEU A 435 -12.03 24.62 -8.86
N TRP A 436 -11.29 23.96 -9.76
CA TRP A 436 -10.29 24.64 -10.60
C TRP A 436 -10.88 25.72 -11.49
N PRO A 437 -11.94 25.46 -12.29
CA PRO A 437 -12.53 26.49 -13.14
C PRO A 437 -13.08 27.68 -12.33
N ARG A 438 -13.63 27.43 -11.14
CA ARG A 438 -14.08 28.51 -10.27
C ARG A 438 -12.93 29.37 -9.78
N PHE A 439 -11.84 28.74 -9.30
CA PHE A 439 -10.66 29.47 -8.86
C PHE A 439 -10.09 30.35 -9.98
N GLU A 440 -9.91 29.78 -11.18
CA GLU A 440 -9.43 30.50 -12.35
C GLU A 440 -10.32 31.70 -12.69
N HIS A 441 -11.64 31.48 -12.71
CA HIS A 441 -12.60 32.56 -12.95
C HIS A 441 -12.51 33.68 -11.91
N LEU A 442 -12.33 33.36 -10.62
CA LEU A 442 -12.17 34.38 -9.58
C LEU A 442 -10.87 35.16 -9.73
N LEU A 443 -9.77 34.53 -10.15
CA LEU A 443 -8.53 35.23 -10.47
C LEU A 443 -8.73 36.16 -11.66
N GLU A 444 -9.36 35.69 -12.73
CA GLU A 444 -9.69 36.52 -13.91
C GLU A 444 -10.57 37.72 -13.54
N LEU A 445 -11.56 37.55 -12.67
CA LEU A 445 -12.40 38.65 -12.17
C LEU A 445 -11.57 39.68 -11.38
N ASN A 446 -10.62 39.24 -10.56
CA ASN A 446 -9.73 40.15 -9.82
C ASN A 446 -8.80 40.92 -10.77
N ILE A 447 -8.23 40.24 -11.78
CA ILE A 447 -7.41 40.85 -12.84
C ILE A 447 -8.23 41.92 -13.58
N GLN A 448 -9.44 41.57 -14.04
CA GLN A 448 -10.34 42.50 -14.74
C GLN A 448 -10.77 43.67 -13.85
N SER A 449 -10.99 43.43 -12.55
CA SER A 449 -11.33 44.48 -11.58
C SER A 449 -10.23 45.53 -11.49
N ILE A 450 -8.96 45.11 -11.42
CA ILE A 450 -7.80 46.02 -11.39
C ILE A 450 -7.62 46.73 -12.74
N GLN A 451 -7.78 46.00 -13.85
CA GLN A 451 -7.65 46.55 -15.19
C GLN A 451 -8.67 47.67 -15.45
N SER A 452 -9.93 47.45 -15.06
CA SER A 452 -11.05 48.39 -15.23
C SER A 452 -11.09 49.51 -14.20
N THR A 453 -10.20 49.50 -13.20
CA THR A 453 -10.13 50.55 -12.18
C THR A 453 -9.71 51.89 -12.82
N ASP A 454 -10.49 52.92 -12.53
CA ASP A 454 -10.23 54.30 -12.95
C ASP A 454 -9.54 55.06 -11.80
N PRO A 455 -8.27 55.50 -11.97
CA PRO A 455 -7.54 56.22 -10.92
C PRO A 455 -8.26 57.44 -10.36
N GLN A 456 -9.10 58.10 -11.16
CA GLN A 456 -9.82 59.31 -10.76
C GLN A 456 -11.01 59.03 -9.82
N LYS A 457 -11.49 57.79 -9.79
CA LYS A 457 -12.61 57.37 -8.93
C LYS A 457 -12.16 56.93 -7.54
N LEU A 458 -10.88 56.58 -7.38
CA LEU A 458 -10.27 56.05 -6.14
C LEU A 458 -10.19 57.03 -4.96
N GLY A 459 -10.83 58.20 -5.05
CA GLY A 459 -10.85 59.21 -3.99
C GLY A 459 -9.55 60.00 -3.88
N PHE A 460 -9.18 60.41 -2.67
CA PHE A 460 -7.98 61.21 -2.44
C PHE A 460 -6.72 60.36 -2.57
N LEU A 461 -5.95 60.61 -3.63
CA LEU A 461 -4.65 59.98 -3.86
C LEU A 461 -3.56 60.66 -3.02
N ASP A 462 -2.81 59.87 -2.25
CA ASP A 462 -1.59 60.27 -1.55
C ASP A 462 -0.43 59.40 -2.04
N THR A 463 0.79 59.85 -1.78
CA THR A 463 2.07 59.17 -2.07
C THR A 463 2.32 57.88 -1.28
N ARG A 464 1.39 57.49 -0.38
CA ARG A 464 1.47 56.26 0.42
C ARG A 464 1.15 55.02 -0.43
N PRO A 465 1.53 53.80 0.03
CA PRO A 465 1.15 52.57 -0.64
C PRO A 465 -0.37 52.45 -0.78
N HIS A 466 -0.84 52.14 -1.98
CA HIS A 466 -2.26 51.96 -2.27
C HIS A 466 -2.78 50.64 -1.66
N TYR A 467 -4.04 50.56 -1.28
CA TYR A 467 -4.58 49.34 -0.67
C TYR A 467 -4.59 48.14 -1.66
N ILE A 468 -4.78 48.41 -2.97
CA ILE A 468 -4.77 47.38 -4.03
C ILE A 468 -3.42 46.67 -4.10
N THR A 469 -2.31 47.41 -4.04
CA THR A 469 -0.96 46.80 -4.08
C THR A 469 -0.72 45.91 -2.87
N ARG A 470 -1.27 46.29 -1.70
CA ARG A 470 -1.20 45.46 -0.50
C ARG A 470 -2.03 44.19 -0.62
N ARG A 471 -3.28 44.31 -1.09
CA ARG A 471 -4.17 43.15 -1.35
C ARG A 471 -3.50 42.17 -2.32
N TYR A 472 -2.89 42.69 -3.39
CA TYR A 472 -2.11 41.90 -4.34
C TYR A 472 -0.96 41.15 -3.66
N ALA A 473 -0.09 41.84 -2.93
CA ALA A 473 1.08 41.21 -2.33
C ALA A 473 0.71 40.15 -1.29
N GLU A 474 -0.31 40.44 -0.45
CA GLU A 474 -0.84 39.48 0.52
C GLU A 474 -1.43 38.25 -0.17
N PHE A 475 -2.18 38.45 -1.27
CA PHE A 475 -2.79 37.39 -2.05
C PHE A 475 -1.77 36.53 -2.82
N SER A 476 -0.88 37.17 -3.59
CA SER A 476 0.15 36.48 -4.37
C SER A 476 1.01 35.61 -3.46
N SER A 477 1.47 36.16 -2.32
CA SER A 477 2.25 35.37 -1.36
C SER A 477 1.47 34.19 -0.78
N ALA A 478 0.16 34.35 -0.56
CA ALA A 478 -0.70 33.27 -0.05
C ALA A 478 -0.81 32.12 -1.06
N ILE A 479 -1.10 32.43 -2.33
CA ILE A 479 -1.22 31.42 -3.39
C ILE A 479 0.13 30.75 -3.62
N VAL A 480 1.23 31.51 -3.73
CA VAL A 480 2.58 30.95 -3.92
C VAL A 480 2.94 30.02 -2.78
N SER A 481 2.70 30.41 -1.52
CA SER A 481 2.98 29.59 -0.34
C SER A 481 2.21 28.25 -0.36
N ILE A 482 0.92 28.28 -0.69
CA ILE A 482 0.09 27.07 -0.78
C ILE A 482 0.52 26.17 -1.96
N ASN A 483 0.86 26.77 -3.11
CA ASN A 483 1.17 26.10 -4.37
C ASN A 483 2.50 25.32 -4.35
N GLN A 484 3.36 25.53 -3.34
CA GLN A 484 4.69 24.88 -3.23
C GLN A 484 4.62 23.34 -3.28
N THR A 485 3.59 22.74 -2.68
CA THR A 485 3.49 21.27 -2.60
C THR A 485 2.94 20.63 -3.89
N PHE A 486 2.06 21.34 -4.60
CA PHE A 486 1.40 20.83 -5.80
C PHE A 486 1.33 21.95 -6.85
N PRO A 487 2.45 22.25 -7.54
CA PRO A 487 2.53 23.38 -8.44
C PRO A 487 1.59 23.21 -9.64
N ASN A 488 0.87 24.27 -9.97
CA ASN A 488 -0.01 24.35 -11.13
C ASN A 488 0.44 25.47 -12.09
N GLU A 489 0.75 25.10 -13.34
CA GLU A 489 1.26 26.04 -14.36
C GLU A 489 0.26 27.13 -14.73
N LYS A 490 -1.02 26.80 -14.85
CA LYS A 490 -2.07 27.75 -15.20
C LYS A 490 -2.29 28.79 -14.10
N THR A 491 -2.20 28.37 -12.84
CA THR A 491 -2.21 29.28 -11.68
C THR A 491 -1.02 30.24 -11.73
N ASN A 492 0.19 29.73 -12.01
CA ASN A 492 1.38 30.58 -12.16
C ASN A 492 1.24 31.58 -13.32
N ALA A 493 0.63 31.18 -14.44
CA ALA A 493 0.36 32.06 -15.56
C ALA A 493 -0.63 33.18 -15.20
N LEU A 494 -1.72 32.86 -14.49
CA LEU A 494 -2.70 33.85 -14.02
C LEU A 494 -2.10 34.81 -12.98
N LEU A 495 -1.25 34.32 -12.07
CA LEU A 495 -0.51 35.18 -11.14
C LEU A 495 0.44 36.14 -11.87
N GLY A 496 1.12 35.67 -12.93
CA GLY A 496 1.94 36.55 -13.78
C GLY A 496 1.12 37.62 -14.50
N GLN A 497 -0.10 37.29 -14.97
CA GLN A 497 -1.01 38.30 -15.54
C GLN A 497 -1.47 39.32 -14.50
N LEU A 498 -1.82 38.85 -13.29
CA LEU A 498 -2.18 39.72 -12.18
C LEU A 498 -1.05 40.67 -11.80
N GLN A 499 0.20 40.19 -11.77
CA GLN A 499 1.38 41.01 -11.54
C GLN A 499 1.46 42.15 -12.56
N VAL A 500 1.38 41.84 -13.85
CA VAL A 500 1.46 42.83 -14.93
C VAL A 500 0.35 43.88 -14.82
N GLU A 501 -0.88 43.47 -14.52
CA GLU A 501 -1.99 44.42 -14.35
C GLU A 501 -1.83 45.31 -13.11
N VAL A 502 -1.26 44.80 -12.02
CA VAL A 502 -0.93 45.60 -10.83
C VAL A 502 0.20 46.59 -11.13
N GLU A 503 1.22 46.18 -11.86
CA GLU A 503 2.28 47.09 -12.32
C GLU A 503 1.72 48.22 -13.19
N ASN A 504 0.87 47.89 -14.16
CA ASN A 504 0.17 48.87 -15.00
C ASN A 504 -0.74 49.79 -14.20
N PHE A 505 -1.46 49.24 -13.22
CA PHE A 505 -2.29 50.02 -12.30
C PHE A 505 -1.45 51.05 -11.53
N VAL A 506 -0.34 50.63 -10.91
CA VAL A 506 0.54 51.50 -10.14
C VAL A 506 1.11 52.63 -11.01
N LEU A 507 1.47 52.35 -12.27
CA LEU A 507 1.91 53.37 -13.22
C LEU A 507 0.79 54.35 -13.61
N ARG A 508 -0.44 53.86 -13.82
CA ARG A 508 -1.60 54.72 -14.11
C ARG A 508 -1.91 55.67 -12.95
N VAL A 509 -1.91 55.18 -11.70
CA VAL A 509 -2.11 56.03 -10.52
C VAL A 509 -0.96 57.01 -10.33
N ALA A 510 0.28 56.58 -10.57
CA ALA A 510 1.44 57.47 -10.52
C ALA A 510 1.30 58.64 -11.51
N ALA A 511 0.71 58.44 -12.69
CA ALA A 511 0.55 59.47 -13.70
C ALA A 511 -0.43 60.61 -13.30
N GLU A 512 -1.30 60.38 -12.31
CA GLU A 512 -2.23 61.42 -11.82
C GLU A 512 -1.54 62.47 -10.93
N PHE A 513 -0.33 62.18 -10.40
CA PHE A 513 0.41 63.16 -9.62
C PHE A 513 1.09 64.20 -10.52
N SER A 514 0.96 65.46 -10.14
CA SER A 514 1.43 66.61 -10.92
C SER A 514 2.96 66.73 -11.01
N SER A 515 3.68 66.32 -9.96
CA SER A 515 5.14 66.45 -9.86
C SER A 515 5.83 65.12 -10.06
N ARG A 516 6.87 65.06 -10.91
CA ARG A 516 7.68 63.83 -11.12
C ARG A 516 8.21 63.26 -9.80
N LYS A 517 8.56 64.14 -8.85
CA LYS A 517 8.98 63.74 -7.51
C LYS A 517 7.90 62.95 -6.77
N GLU A 518 6.65 63.41 -6.79
CA GLU A 518 5.52 62.72 -6.15
C GLU A 518 5.21 61.39 -6.83
N GLN A 519 5.29 61.34 -8.17
CA GLN A 519 5.14 60.11 -8.94
C GLN A 519 6.15 59.05 -8.47
N LEU A 520 7.43 59.44 -8.35
CA LEU A 520 8.50 58.54 -7.94
C LEU A 520 8.37 58.09 -6.48
N ILE A 521 7.98 58.99 -5.57
CA ILE A 521 7.72 58.62 -4.16
C ILE A 521 6.61 57.57 -4.09
N PHE A 522 5.51 57.78 -4.83
CA PHE A 522 4.39 56.82 -4.87
C PHE A 522 4.84 55.46 -5.41
N LEU A 523 5.58 55.42 -6.51
CA LEU A 523 6.09 54.17 -7.09
C LEU A 523 6.99 53.41 -6.11
N ILE A 524 7.97 54.11 -5.51
CA ILE A 524 8.90 53.52 -4.55
C ILE A 524 8.17 52.98 -3.33
N ASN A 525 7.25 53.75 -2.74
CA ASN A 525 6.47 53.32 -1.58
C ASN A 525 5.64 52.05 -1.87
N ASN A 526 5.02 51.97 -3.04
CA ASN A 526 4.24 50.79 -3.43
C ASN A 526 5.13 49.57 -3.69
N TYR A 527 6.23 49.71 -4.43
CA TYR A 527 7.15 48.59 -4.69
C TYR A 527 7.82 48.08 -3.41
N ASP A 528 8.26 48.99 -2.52
CA ASP A 528 8.85 48.62 -1.23
C ASP A 528 7.87 47.86 -0.34
N MET A 529 6.61 48.29 -0.26
CA MET A 529 5.58 47.60 0.51
C MET A 529 5.26 46.22 -0.07
N MET A 530 5.09 46.12 -1.40
CA MET A 530 4.84 44.81 -2.05
C MET A 530 6.01 43.85 -1.83
N LEU A 531 7.25 44.31 -1.99
CA LEU A 531 8.45 43.51 -1.70
C LEU A 531 8.52 43.09 -0.23
N GLY A 532 8.22 43.99 0.71
CA GLY A 532 8.21 43.66 2.13
C GLY A 532 7.28 42.49 2.44
N VAL A 533 6.05 42.51 1.89
CA VAL A 533 5.07 41.43 2.10
C VAL A 533 5.47 40.15 1.36
N LEU A 534 5.97 40.25 0.13
CA LEU A 534 6.39 39.10 -0.66
C LEU A 534 7.60 38.40 -0.02
N MET A 535 8.60 39.14 0.47
CA MET A 535 9.80 38.59 1.10
C MET A 535 9.53 37.92 2.46
N GLU A 536 8.49 38.33 3.19
CA GLU A 536 8.11 37.68 4.46
C GLU A 536 7.58 36.25 4.28
N ARG A 537 7.07 35.89 3.09
CA ARG A 537 6.30 34.65 2.86
C ARG A 537 6.72 33.84 1.64
N ALA A 538 7.34 34.46 0.65
CA ALA A 538 7.92 33.78 -0.50
C ALA A 538 9.36 33.33 -0.20
N VAL A 539 9.83 32.36 -0.98
CA VAL A 539 11.26 32.05 -1.03
C VAL A 539 11.97 33.26 -1.63
N GLU A 540 13.05 33.75 -1.02
CA GLU A 540 13.78 34.97 -1.41
C GLU A 540 14.18 35.03 -2.90
N GLU A 541 14.19 33.90 -3.61
CA GLU A 541 14.61 33.72 -5.00
C GLU A 541 13.45 33.64 -6.02
N SER A 542 12.26 34.16 -5.70
CA SER A 542 11.15 34.14 -6.68
C SER A 542 11.36 35.17 -7.79
N LYS A 543 11.00 34.82 -9.04
CA LYS A 543 11.08 35.74 -10.19
C LYS A 543 10.29 37.04 -9.99
N GLU A 544 9.20 36.97 -9.23
CA GLU A 544 8.35 38.10 -8.89
C GLU A 544 9.09 39.07 -7.94
N VAL A 545 9.76 38.54 -6.91
CA VAL A 545 10.58 39.32 -5.98
C VAL A 545 11.74 39.99 -6.72
N GLU A 546 12.45 39.27 -7.60
CA GLU A 546 13.51 39.84 -8.43
C GLU A 546 13.00 40.97 -9.34
N GLY A 547 11.84 40.79 -9.97
CA GLY A 547 11.22 41.79 -10.84
C GLY A 547 10.91 43.09 -10.10
N PHE A 548 10.22 43.01 -8.96
CA PHE A 548 9.93 44.19 -8.15
C PHE A 548 11.19 44.83 -7.55
N GLN A 549 12.21 44.04 -7.21
CA GLN A 549 13.49 44.56 -6.71
C GLN A 549 14.22 45.41 -7.77
N GLN A 550 14.21 44.96 -9.03
CA GLN A 550 14.76 45.73 -10.15
C GLN A 550 13.96 47.03 -10.38
N LEU A 551 12.63 46.96 -10.35
CA LEU A 551 11.76 48.15 -10.48
C LEU A 551 12.01 49.15 -9.36
N LEU A 552 12.07 48.69 -8.10
CA LEU A 552 12.37 49.53 -6.94
C LEU A 552 13.74 50.21 -7.07
N SER A 553 14.78 49.45 -7.45
CA SER A 553 16.13 49.98 -7.63
C SER A 553 16.18 51.03 -8.75
N ALA A 554 15.51 50.78 -9.88
CA ALA A 554 15.48 51.71 -11.01
C ALA A 554 14.78 53.03 -10.64
N ARG A 555 13.62 52.97 -9.97
CA ARG A 555 12.88 54.17 -9.54
C ARG A 555 13.58 54.91 -8.41
N THR A 556 14.24 54.20 -7.51
CA THR A 556 15.08 54.79 -6.46
C THR A 556 16.21 55.60 -7.07
N GLN A 557 16.91 55.06 -8.07
CA GLN A 557 17.98 55.76 -8.75
C GLN A 557 17.47 57.02 -9.49
N GLU A 558 16.32 56.93 -10.16
CA GLU A 558 15.67 58.07 -10.80
C GLU A 558 15.27 59.15 -9.79
N PHE A 559 14.72 58.75 -8.65
CA PHE A 559 14.34 59.67 -7.57
C PHE A 559 15.54 60.39 -6.98
N ILE A 560 16.67 59.70 -6.79
CA ILE A 560 17.90 60.33 -6.29
C ILE A 560 18.36 61.43 -7.26
N GLU A 561 18.30 61.21 -8.57
CA GLU A 561 18.68 62.22 -9.56
C GLU A 561 17.75 63.44 -9.51
N GLU A 562 16.44 63.20 -9.45
CA GLU A 562 15.43 64.25 -9.35
C GLU A 562 15.57 65.04 -8.03
N LEU A 563 15.92 64.38 -6.94
CA LEU A 563 16.12 64.98 -5.61
C LEU A 563 17.39 65.86 -5.57
N LEU A 564 18.45 65.46 -6.25
CA LEU A 564 19.70 66.23 -6.34
C LEU A 564 19.63 67.37 -7.37
N SER A 565 18.68 67.33 -8.32
CA SER A 565 18.58 68.30 -9.41
C SER A 565 18.29 69.74 -8.96
N PRO A 566 17.32 70.05 -8.06
CA PRO A 566 17.09 71.43 -7.62
C PRO A 566 18.29 72.08 -6.90
N PRO A 567 18.93 71.45 -5.90
CA PRO A 567 20.05 72.06 -5.19
C PRO A 567 21.40 71.95 -5.93
N PHE A 568 21.61 70.91 -6.74
CA PHE A 568 22.92 70.59 -7.33
C PHE A 568 22.91 70.43 -8.85
N GLY A 569 21.76 70.62 -9.52
CA GLY A 569 21.60 70.38 -10.96
C GLY A 569 22.53 71.21 -11.84
N GLY A 570 22.80 72.46 -11.46
CA GLY A 570 23.78 73.31 -12.17
C GLY A 570 25.19 72.73 -12.15
N MET A 571 25.62 72.16 -11.01
CA MET A 571 26.91 71.47 -10.89
C MET A 571 26.90 70.17 -11.69
N ILE A 572 25.84 69.37 -11.59
CA ILE A 572 25.71 68.08 -12.28
C ILE A 572 25.72 68.27 -13.80
N ALA A 573 24.96 69.24 -14.32
CA ALA A 573 24.90 69.56 -15.75
C ALA A 573 26.27 70.01 -16.27
N PHE A 574 26.96 70.90 -15.54
CA PHE A 574 28.31 71.34 -15.89
C PHE A 574 29.30 70.17 -15.95
N VAL A 575 29.28 69.26 -14.97
CA VAL A 575 30.14 68.07 -14.97
C VAL A 575 29.88 67.20 -16.21
N LYS A 576 28.62 66.92 -16.52
CA LYS A 576 28.24 66.11 -17.69
C LYS A 576 28.67 66.77 -19.01
N GLU A 577 28.45 68.08 -19.15
CA GLU A 577 28.86 68.85 -20.33
C GLU A 577 30.37 68.88 -20.50
N ALA A 578 31.11 69.18 -19.42
CA ALA A 578 32.55 69.28 -19.46
C ALA A 578 33.25 67.93 -19.69
N GLU A 579 32.71 66.83 -19.16
CA GLU A 579 33.20 65.48 -19.45
C GLU A 579 32.92 65.08 -20.90
N ALA A 580 31.75 65.40 -21.46
CA ALA A 580 31.46 65.15 -22.88
C ALA A 580 32.39 65.95 -23.81
N LEU A 581 32.77 67.17 -23.42
CA LEU A 581 33.76 67.99 -24.15
C LEU A 581 35.18 67.44 -23.99
N LEU A 582 35.52 66.89 -22.82
CA LEU A 582 36.79 66.22 -22.56
C LEU A 582 36.93 64.96 -23.43
N GLU A 583 35.90 64.13 -23.51
CA GLU A 583 35.87 62.92 -24.34
C GLU A 583 35.98 63.24 -25.85
N LYS A 584 35.39 64.35 -26.29
CA LYS A 584 35.48 64.83 -27.69
C LYS A 584 36.77 65.60 -28.01
N GLY A 585 37.66 65.80 -27.03
CA GLY A 585 38.91 66.55 -27.18
C GLY A 585 38.72 68.06 -27.42
N GLN A 586 37.55 68.62 -27.11
CA GLN A 586 37.18 70.02 -27.38
C GLN A 586 37.31 70.92 -26.13
N LEU A 587 38.41 70.77 -25.40
CA LEU A 587 38.69 71.47 -24.14
C LEU A 587 38.72 73.00 -24.27
N GLU A 588 39.07 73.54 -25.44
CA GLU A 588 39.13 74.99 -25.69
C GLU A 588 37.76 75.69 -25.56
N LYS A 589 36.65 74.95 -25.72
CA LYS A 589 35.29 75.52 -25.54
C LYS A 589 34.97 75.88 -24.07
N LEU A 590 35.73 75.35 -23.11
CA LEU A 590 35.56 75.67 -21.68
C LEU A 590 36.16 77.03 -21.30
N ARG A 591 36.94 77.67 -22.19
CA ARG A 591 37.72 78.91 -21.94
C ARG A 591 36.86 80.18 -21.80
N GLY A 592 35.53 80.07 -21.86
CA GLY A 592 34.58 81.18 -21.68
C GLY A 592 33.57 80.96 -20.54
N GLU A 593 33.63 79.83 -19.82
CA GLU A 593 32.66 79.48 -18.79
C GLU A 593 33.11 79.84 -17.36
N GLU A 594 34.20 80.58 -17.24
CA GLU A 594 34.84 80.96 -15.97
C GLU A 594 33.89 81.62 -14.96
N ALA A 595 33.01 82.51 -15.44
CA ALA A 595 31.99 83.16 -14.60
C ALA A 595 30.94 82.17 -14.10
N ARG A 596 30.47 81.26 -14.98
CA ARG A 596 29.50 80.19 -14.66
C ARG A 596 30.08 79.24 -13.61
N VAL A 597 31.33 78.82 -13.79
CA VAL A 597 32.05 77.95 -12.85
C VAL A 597 32.24 78.63 -11.49
N THR A 598 32.64 79.90 -11.48
CA THR A 598 32.82 80.67 -10.23
C THR A 598 31.51 80.77 -9.44
N GLN A 599 30.38 81.01 -10.12
CA GLN A 599 29.07 81.04 -9.50
C GLN A 599 28.67 79.66 -8.94
N LEU A 600 28.94 78.57 -9.66
CA LEU A 600 28.65 77.20 -9.21
C LEU A 600 29.49 76.80 -7.99
N VAL A 601 30.79 77.14 -7.95
CA VAL A 601 31.66 76.83 -6.80
C VAL A 601 31.24 77.59 -5.55
N ARG A 602 30.94 78.89 -5.67
CA ARG A 602 30.46 79.74 -4.56
C ARG A 602 29.07 79.35 -4.07
N GLY A 603 28.17 79.05 -5.01
CA GLY A 603 26.84 78.56 -4.72
C GLY A 603 26.88 77.23 -3.99
N PHE A 604 27.61 76.25 -4.52
CA PHE A 604 27.79 74.96 -3.87
C PHE A 604 28.37 75.12 -2.47
N SER A 605 29.41 75.94 -2.30
CA SER A 605 30.11 76.05 -1.02
C SER A 605 29.29 76.73 0.08
N SER A 606 28.32 77.58 -0.29
CA SER A 606 27.46 78.26 0.67
C SER A 606 26.19 77.49 1.04
N THR A 607 25.63 76.67 0.14
CA THR A 607 24.30 76.05 0.35
C THR A 607 24.29 74.55 0.56
N TRP A 608 25.38 73.83 0.23
CA TRP A 608 25.38 72.35 0.23
C TRP A 608 24.94 71.74 1.56
N LYS A 609 25.37 72.29 2.71
CA LYS A 609 25.06 71.72 4.04
C LYS A 609 23.57 71.83 4.36
N SER A 610 22.99 73.03 4.18
CA SER A 610 21.55 73.24 4.35
C SER A 610 20.73 72.44 3.35
N SER A 611 21.20 72.29 2.11
CA SER A 611 20.51 71.50 1.08
C SER A 611 20.52 70.00 1.39
N VAL A 612 21.61 69.47 1.94
CA VAL A 612 21.70 68.07 2.40
C VAL A 612 20.82 67.81 3.62
N GLU A 613 20.78 68.73 4.58
CA GLU A 613 19.87 68.64 5.74
C GLU A 613 18.41 68.66 5.31
N ALA A 614 18.04 69.58 4.43
CA ALA A 614 16.68 69.67 3.87
C ALA A 614 16.30 68.40 3.09
N LEU A 615 17.22 67.88 2.26
CA LEU A 615 17.04 66.64 1.51
C LEU A 615 16.80 65.45 2.45
N SER A 616 17.61 65.31 3.50
CA SER A 616 17.43 64.22 4.47
C SER A 616 16.10 64.31 5.20
N GLN A 617 15.65 65.51 5.58
CA GLN A 617 14.35 65.70 6.24
C GLN A 617 13.18 65.39 5.30
N ASP A 618 13.29 65.79 4.04
CA ASP A 618 12.28 65.56 3.00
C ASP A 618 12.13 64.06 2.70
N VAL A 619 13.24 63.33 2.50
CA VAL A 619 13.21 61.86 2.31
C VAL A 619 12.57 61.17 3.52
N MET A 620 12.94 61.53 4.75
CA MET A 620 12.36 60.92 5.96
C MET A 620 10.87 61.23 6.16
N ARG A 621 10.33 62.29 5.52
CA ARG A 621 8.89 62.57 5.51
C ARG A 621 8.15 61.83 4.40
N SER A 622 8.81 61.58 3.28
CA SER A 622 8.21 60.96 2.09
C SER A 622 8.13 59.43 2.15
N PHE A 623 9.05 58.76 2.85
CA PHE A 623 9.12 57.30 2.93
C PHE A 623 8.80 56.82 4.34
N SER A 624 7.74 56.00 4.47
CA SER A 624 7.31 55.43 5.76
C SER A 624 8.25 54.32 6.25
N ASN A 625 8.93 53.62 5.35
CA ASN A 625 9.94 52.63 5.69
C ASN A 625 11.31 53.32 5.90
N PHE A 626 11.73 53.43 7.17
CA PHE A 626 12.99 54.08 7.52
C PHE A 626 14.24 53.40 6.96
N LYS A 627 14.21 52.08 6.71
CA LYS A 627 15.32 51.38 6.07
C LYS A 627 15.48 51.81 4.62
N ASN A 628 14.36 51.85 3.88
CA ASN A 628 14.35 52.33 2.50
C ASN A 628 14.75 53.81 2.44
N GLY A 629 14.15 54.67 3.28
CA GLY A 629 14.52 56.09 3.37
C GLY A 629 16.00 56.31 3.68
N THR A 630 16.58 55.51 4.59
CA THR A 630 18.02 55.53 4.89
C THR A 630 18.85 55.10 3.68
N GLY A 631 18.43 54.04 2.96
CA GLY A 631 19.06 53.60 1.72
C GLY A 631 19.08 54.69 0.64
N ILE A 632 17.95 55.38 0.45
CA ILE A 632 17.83 56.50 -0.50
C ILE A 632 18.75 57.65 -0.11
N ILE A 633 18.81 58.04 1.17
CA ILE A 633 19.73 59.07 1.66
C ILE A 633 21.18 58.64 1.38
N GLN A 634 21.55 57.40 1.71
CA GLN A 634 22.90 56.89 1.44
C GLN A 634 23.24 56.90 -0.05
N GLY A 635 22.30 56.51 -0.92
CA GLY A 635 22.44 56.57 -2.36
C GLY A 635 22.65 58.00 -2.86
N ALA A 636 21.82 58.95 -2.41
CA ALA A 636 21.93 60.36 -2.75
C ALA A 636 23.25 60.99 -2.30
N LEU A 637 23.69 60.71 -1.07
CA LEU A 637 24.97 61.18 -0.56
C LEU A 637 26.14 60.58 -1.34
N THR A 638 26.05 59.30 -1.70
CA THR A 638 27.09 58.61 -2.50
C THR A 638 27.18 59.21 -3.90
N GLN A 639 26.05 59.43 -4.57
CA GLN A 639 26.00 60.04 -5.90
C GLN A 639 26.48 61.50 -5.86
N LEU A 640 26.15 62.26 -4.82
CA LEU A 640 26.67 63.61 -4.61
C LEU A 640 28.20 63.62 -4.43
N ILE A 641 28.76 62.68 -3.66
CA ILE A 641 30.22 62.53 -3.51
C ILE A 641 30.86 62.21 -4.86
N GLN A 642 30.28 61.31 -5.65
CA GLN A 642 30.78 60.96 -6.98
C GLN A 642 30.77 62.17 -7.93
N TYR A 643 29.68 62.93 -7.97
CA TYR A 643 29.61 64.15 -8.78
C TYR A 643 30.56 65.23 -8.28
N SER A 644 30.73 65.39 -6.97
CA SER A 644 31.72 66.31 -6.40
C SER A 644 33.15 65.91 -6.80
N HIS A 645 33.49 64.62 -6.73
CA HIS A 645 34.79 64.12 -7.17
C HIS A 645 35.03 64.38 -8.67
N ARG A 646 34.03 64.10 -9.51
CA ARG A 646 34.08 64.39 -10.96
C ARG A 646 34.21 65.89 -11.24
N PHE A 647 33.49 66.73 -10.49
CA PHE A 647 33.61 68.19 -10.56
C PHE A 647 35.03 68.66 -10.24
N HIS A 648 35.65 68.13 -9.18
CA HIS A 648 37.06 68.42 -8.88
C HIS A 648 38.00 68.02 -10.02
N LYS A 649 37.75 66.88 -10.67
CA LYS A 649 38.55 66.39 -11.80
C LYS A 649 38.41 67.27 -13.05
N VAL A 650 37.20 67.74 -13.35
CA VAL A 650 36.93 68.67 -14.44
C VAL A 650 37.62 70.02 -14.19
N LEU A 651 37.53 70.55 -12.97
CA LEU A 651 38.18 71.82 -12.61
C LEU A 651 39.71 71.74 -12.58
N ALA A 652 40.29 70.54 -12.59
CA ALA A 652 41.73 70.34 -12.68
C ALA A 652 42.26 70.42 -14.14
N GLN A 653 41.39 70.48 -15.15
CA GLN A 653 41.78 70.54 -16.56
C GLN A 653 42.40 71.90 -16.94
N PRO A 654 43.34 71.97 -17.90
CA PRO A 654 44.11 73.18 -18.22
C PRO A 654 43.31 74.47 -18.43
N PRO A 655 42.15 74.48 -19.12
CA PRO A 655 41.35 75.69 -19.35
C PRO A 655 40.77 76.32 -18.07
N LEU A 656 40.56 75.51 -17.02
CA LEU A 656 39.89 75.90 -15.77
C LEU A 656 40.83 75.86 -14.56
N ARG A 657 42.05 75.33 -14.74
CA ARG A 657 43.03 75.10 -13.66
C ARG A 657 43.48 76.39 -12.98
N ALA A 658 43.48 77.52 -13.71
CA ALA A 658 43.94 78.84 -13.25
C ALA A 658 42.85 79.71 -12.58
N LEU A 659 41.62 79.20 -12.45
CA LEU A 659 40.50 79.94 -11.85
C LEU A 659 40.72 80.23 -10.34
N PRO A 660 40.64 81.49 -9.88
CA PRO A 660 40.76 81.86 -8.46
C PRO A 660 39.69 81.20 -7.58
N ALA A 661 38.50 80.96 -8.13
CA ALA A 661 37.38 80.34 -7.44
C ALA A 661 37.69 78.92 -6.92
N ARG A 662 38.73 78.24 -7.43
CA ARG A 662 39.12 76.91 -6.94
C ARG A 662 39.62 76.90 -5.50
N VAL A 663 40.09 78.04 -4.96
CA VAL A 663 40.49 78.15 -3.55
C VAL A 663 39.28 78.04 -2.62
N GLU A 664 38.10 78.40 -3.12
CA GLU A 664 36.83 78.35 -2.40
C GLU A 664 36.13 76.98 -2.54
N LEU A 665 36.71 76.02 -3.27
CA LEU A 665 36.19 74.65 -3.34
C LEU A 665 36.32 73.94 -1.99
N ILE A 666 35.23 73.31 -1.57
CA ILE A 666 35.23 72.48 -0.37
C ILE A 666 36.14 71.27 -0.58
N ASN A 667 37.00 71.02 0.41
CA ASN A 667 37.83 69.83 0.43
C ASN A 667 36.97 68.56 0.40
N LEU A 668 37.21 67.68 -0.58
CA LEU A 668 36.46 66.43 -0.77
C LEU A 668 36.47 65.53 0.48
N HIS A 669 37.58 65.48 1.23
CA HIS A 669 37.66 64.72 2.48
C HIS A 669 36.73 65.32 3.56
N HIS A 670 36.72 66.65 3.67
CA HIS A 670 35.82 67.35 4.59
C HIS A 670 34.34 67.11 4.24
N LEU A 671 34.01 67.18 2.95
CA LEU A 671 32.67 66.85 2.43
C LEU A 671 32.29 65.41 2.79
N MET A 672 33.17 64.43 2.55
CA MET A 672 32.92 63.02 2.90
C MET A 672 32.71 62.81 4.41
N VAL A 673 33.47 63.47 5.27
CA VAL A 673 33.33 63.35 6.74
C VAL A 673 32.01 63.95 7.22
N GLU A 674 31.63 65.13 6.72
CA GLU A 674 30.36 65.77 7.09
C GLU A 674 29.15 65.01 6.54
N LEU A 675 29.18 64.55 5.29
CA LEU A 675 28.08 63.76 4.71
C LEU A 675 27.90 62.40 5.44
N LYS A 676 28.96 61.83 6.01
CA LYS A 676 28.85 60.65 6.90
C LYS A 676 28.06 60.93 8.18
N LYS A 677 28.07 62.15 8.71
CA LYS A 677 27.30 62.53 9.91
C LYS A 677 25.79 62.60 9.65
N HIS A 678 25.40 62.85 8.40
CA HIS A 678 24.01 62.89 7.96
C HIS A 678 23.47 61.52 7.53
N LYS A 679 24.22 60.43 7.70
CA LYS A 679 23.71 59.07 7.52
C LYS A 679 22.85 58.70 8.74
N PRO A 680 21.54 58.44 8.57
CA PRO A 680 20.75 57.86 9.65
C PRO A 680 21.28 56.46 9.98
N ASN A 681 21.33 56.11 11.27
CA ASN A 681 21.61 54.74 11.74
C ASN A 681 20.27 54.11 12.12
N PHE A 682 19.66 53.37 11.20
CA PHE A 682 18.41 52.61 11.41
C PHE A 682 18.53 51.18 10.88
#